data_AF-A0A941YLP0-F1
#
_entry.id   AF-A0A941YLP0-F1
#
_cell.length_a   1.000
_cell.length_b   1.000
_cell.length_c   1.000
_cell.angle_alpha   90.00
_cell.angle_beta   90.00
_cell.angle_gamma   90.00
#
_symmetry.space_group_name_H-M   'P 1'
#
loop_
_entity.id
_entity.type
_entity.pdbx_description
1 polymer ?
#
loop_
_entity_poly.entity_id
_entity_poly.type
_entity_poly.pdbx_seq_one_letter_code
_entity_poly.pdbx_strand_id
1 'polypeptide(L)'
;MRSRRGFSLIELITVMAVTAILLTIIVVPVIQSFNLTRAGQGFADAQAKARTLIAKIEREVKNSAAVRDNTGIAGMTAVHLPGVDNTNRRILLPNSKLDIFPPAQGDPGSRVGTAYIDPDTGKIDPTRKSPKGQVSLPVGAGDTMVRYFIALRDPFSLYNNPWVTYKNATSGGSWLSSASGQDNLYVLYRAEVPVYKWVTIAGTPTRVVNTEFFYDLDRDADPNTGGPGFDDPDFMDPSVALPAYATPMAYDPADKAAVVRNWLRAARIVTELSRYDMVLPELNKANNSVLFAANGDPVVTSTARFQPTRVSSEPSKGMLAVRAGEENDNAIKIGPDVYSSDHGFWANPEVRLWPSQVPASWSSGNGSGGAVRPAANPSLGYLALRPGTGGSLTLSGQGGFSGDFFDAGLYARLKAQGVAYPFYKSILAAAGTQPDLFLPVVPDAKAGKLQASFDIRDWGTDASTAWADRLPSSGADSGLDTGPAVTPADNFYKTTGNNWHQFVGINERFARLWNQWDGLWPNPTQAPAKEGPFGVKRWIYLGEYPQFGPSNTAGPLAPSMKFHRASVTPGSDEVYGPDQTPGPNYGRLVRYSRIPNVESIPVGPNQYKINYVDRKEPDWAGLFGFAGVNYDPKTMDFTNFLSGVLQERYRAGYIEFNSRFGEPLPPGNIFVNYRFQFTEPNDAVAVSYDSSELMEVVLTIHNFPQTTVPYPQITTVRGTVAVRNAVR
;
A
#
# COMPACT_ATOMS: atom_id res chain seq x y z
N MET A 1 104.65 -25.06 21.12
CA MET A 1 103.23 -25.43 21.00
C MET A 1 102.38 -24.33 21.64
N ARG A 2 101.55 -23.61 20.86
CA ARG A 2 100.63 -22.58 21.38
C ARG A 2 99.43 -23.27 22.05
N SER A 3 99.17 -22.98 23.32
CA SER A 3 97.95 -23.44 24.01
C SER A 3 96.74 -22.70 23.46
N ARG A 4 95.74 -23.44 22.98
CA ARG A 4 94.42 -22.90 22.67
C ARG A 4 93.69 -22.70 24.00
N ARG A 5 93.48 -21.44 24.40
CA ARG A 5 92.64 -21.10 25.56
C ARG A 5 91.18 -21.40 25.19
N GLY A 6 90.52 -22.27 25.96
CA GLY A 6 89.08 -22.51 25.85
C GLY A 6 88.28 -21.35 26.45
N PHE A 7 87.09 -21.11 25.92
CA PHE A 7 86.16 -20.07 26.38
C PHE A 7 85.74 -20.28 27.84
N SER A 8 85.60 -19.18 28.57
CA SER A 8 85.10 -19.19 29.95
C SER A 8 83.57 -19.30 30.00
N LEU A 9 83.04 -19.83 31.11
CA LEU A 9 81.59 -19.99 31.32
C LEU A 9 80.81 -18.68 31.12
N ILE A 10 81.40 -17.54 31.53
CA ILE A 10 80.76 -16.23 31.43
C ILE A 10 80.70 -15.72 29.98
N GLU A 11 81.70 -16.02 29.16
CA GLU A 11 81.66 -15.72 27.72
C GLU A 11 80.55 -16.52 27.03
N LEU A 12 80.36 -17.78 27.42
CA LEU A 12 79.33 -18.65 26.85
C LEU A 12 77.91 -18.17 27.22
N ILE A 13 77.70 -17.76 28.48
CA ILE A 13 76.43 -17.16 28.92
C ILE A 13 76.17 -15.81 28.23
N THR A 14 77.19 -14.96 28.09
CA THR A 14 77.06 -13.65 27.43
C THR A 14 76.71 -13.81 25.95
N VAL A 15 77.36 -14.75 25.25
CA VAL A 15 77.05 -15.07 23.85
C VAL A 15 75.62 -15.62 23.74
N MET A 16 75.18 -16.51 24.63
CA MET A 16 73.80 -17.00 24.63
C MET A 16 72.78 -15.88 24.87
N ALA A 17 73.05 -14.96 25.81
CA ALA A 17 72.17 -13.83 26.10
C ALA A 17 72.07 -12.85 24.92
N VAL A 18 73.20 -12.49 24.31
CA VAL A 18 73.24 -11.61 23.13
C VAL A 18 72.55 -12.28 21.94
N THR A 19 72.76 -13.59 21.74
CA THR A 19 72.11 -14.35 20.68
C THR A 19 70.59 -14.44 20.89
N ALA A 20 70.13 -14.64 22.14
CA ALA A 20 68.72 -14.63 22.47
C ALA A 20 68.07 -13.27 22.20
N ILE A 21 68.72 -12.16 22.60
CA ILE A 21 68.24 -10.80 22.35
C ILE A 21 68.17 -10.52 20.84
N LEU A 22 69.22 -10.87 20.08
CA LEU A 22 69.25 -10.70 18.63
C LEU A 22 68.18 -11.55 17.92
N LEU A 23 67.98 -12.79 18.35
CA LEU A 23 66.91 -13.66 17.86
C LEU A 23 65.53 -13.04 18.15
N THR A 24 65.28 -12.52 19.34
CA THR A 24 64.00 -11.88 19.67
C THR A 24 63.76 -10.62 18.83
N ILE A 25 64.78 -9.79 18.64
CA ILE A 25 64.68 -8.56 17.82
C ILE A 25 64.40 -8.88 16.35
N ILE A 26 64.89 -10.00 15.82
CA ILE A 26 64.66 -10.39 14.42
C ILE A 26 63.34 -11.17 14.27
N VAL A 27 63.07 -12.14 15.15
CA VAL A 27 61.96 -13.10 14.99
C VAL A 27 60.60 -12.44 15.26
N VAL A 28 60.49 -11.55 16.25
CA VAL A 28 59.21 -10.93 16.60
C VAL A 28 58.66 -10.07 15.45
N PRO A 29 59.43 -9.14 14.83
CA PRO A 29 58.94 -8.35 13.69
C PRO A 29 58.65 -9.20 12.45
N VAL A 30 59.40 -10.29 12.22
CA VAL A 30 59.17 -11.20 11.08
C VAL A 30 57.83 -11.92 11.23
N ILE A 31 57.52 -12.45 12.42
CA ILE A 31 56.22 -13.08 12.71
C ILE A 31 55.09 -12.06 12.57
N GLN A 32 55.27 -10.84 13.08
CA GLN A 32 54.29 -9.76 12.93
C GLN A 32 54.06 -9.39 11.45
N SER A 33 55.12 -9.34 10.64
CA SER A 33 55.03 -9.04 9.21
C SER A 33 54.31 -10.13 8.41
N PHE A 34 54.54 -11.41 8.74
CA PHE A 34 53.78 -12.53 8.16
C PHE A 34 52.31 -12.49 8.55
N ASN A 35 52.02 -12.14 9.80
CA ASN A 35 50.66 -12.00 10.32
C ASN A 35 49.90 -10.85 9.64
N LEU A 36 50.54 -9.69 9.45
CA LEU A 36 49.96 -8.56 8.72
C LEU A 36 49.72 -8.89 7.25
N THR A 37 50.67 -9.56 6.60
CA THR A 37 50.52 -10.00 5.20
C THR A 37 49.36 -10.99 5.04
N ARG A 38 49.25 -11.99 5.92
CA ARG A 38 48.13 -12.95 5.92
C ARG A 38 46.78 -12.28 6.19
N ALA A 39 46.74 -11.30 7.11
CA ALA A 39 45.53 -10.53 7.37
C ALA A 39 45.12 -9.69 6.15
N GLY A 40 46.08 -9.02 5.51
CA GLY A 40 45.85 -8.24 4.29
C GLY A 40 45.34 -9.08 3.11
N GLN A 41 45.89 -10.29 2.91
CA GLN A 41 45.39 -11.23 1.91
C GLN A 41 43.96 -11.67 2.20
N GLY A 42 43.67 -12.08 3.44
CA GLY A 42 42.33 -12.48 3.85
C GLY A 42 41.28 -11.36 3.70
N PHE A 43 41.68 -10.10 3.92
CA PHE A 43 40.83 -8.93 3.73
C PHE A 43 40.52 -8.66 2.25
N ALA A 44 41.52 -8.72 1.37
CA ALA A 44 41.32 -8.55 -0.07
C ALA A 44 40.39 -9.65 -0.64
N ASP A 45 40.59 -10.90 -0.22
CA ASP A 45 39.75 -12.03 -0.60
C ASP A 45 38.30 -11.88 -0.09
N ALA A 46 38.13 -11.37 1.14
CA ALA A 46 36.82 -11.06 1.71
C ALA A 46 36.06 -10.05 0.84
N GLN A 47 36.71 -8.95 0.47
CA GLN A 47 36.09 -7.91 -0.36
C GLN A 47 35.73 -8.41 -1.76
N ALA A 48 36.64 -9.15 -2.40
CA ALA A 48 36.39 -9.70 -3.73
C ALA A 48 35.18 -10.66 -3.73
N LYS A 49 35.09 -11.53 -2.71
CA LYS A 49 33.94 -12.44 -2.55
C LYS A 49 32.66 -11.72 -2.18
N ALA A 50 32.70 -10.72 -1.30
CA ALA A 50 31.55 -9.89 -0.97
C ALA A 50 30.94 -9.24 -2.22
N ARG A 51 31.79 -8.64 -3.06
CA ARG A 51 31.36 -8.01 -4.32
C ARG A 51 30.78 -9.04 -5.29
N THR A 52 31.41 -10.21 -5.40
CA THR A 52 30.91 -11.29 -6.27
C THR A 52 29.56 -11.82 -5.80
N LEU A 53 29.38 -11.96 -4.48
CA LEU A 53 28.13 -12.39 -3.86
C LEU A 53 27.02 -11.36 -4.06
N ILE A 54 27.29 -10.08 -3.80
CA ILE A 54 26.32 -9.00 -4.04
C ILE A 54 25.94 -8.96 -5.52
N ALA A 55 26.91 -8.95 -6.44
CA ALA A 55 26.62 -8.96 -7.88
C ALA A 55 25.78 -10.17 -8.31
N LYS A 56 25.96 -11.33 -7.66
CA LYS A 56 25.12 -12.51 -7.89
C LYS A 56 23.68 -12.28 -7.39
N ILE A 57 23.51 -11.77 -6.17
CA ILE A 57 22.19 -11.48 -5.59
C ILE A 57 21.48 -10.41 -6.42
N GLU A 58 22.16 -9.32 -6.78
CA GLU A 58 21.62 -8.27 -7.64
C GLU A 58 21.17 -8.83 -8.99
N ARG A 59 21.95 -9.72 -9.61
CA ARG A 59 21.56 -10.36 -10.87
C ARG A 59 20.33 -11.26 -10.71
N GLU A 60 20.24 -12.01 -9.62
CA GLU A 60 19.10 -12.90 -9.35
C GLU A 60 17.82 -12.10 -9.07
N VAL A 61 17.91 -11.03 -8.27
CA VAL A 61 16.80 -10.09 -8.01
C VAL A 61 16.38 -9.34 -9.27
N LYS A 62 17.32 -8.87 -10.08
CA LYS A 62 17.00 -8.16 -11.33
C LYS A 62 16.30 -9.04 -12.36
N ASN A 63 16.65 -10.33 -12.39
CA ASN A 63 16.11 -11.30 -13.33
C ASN A 63 14.86 -12.03 -12.80
N SER A 64 14.45 -11.79 -11.55
CA SER A 64 13.28 -12.43 -10.96
C SER A 64 11.98 -11.95 -11.60
N ALA A 65 10.95 -12.79 -11.56
CA ALA A 65 9.58 -12.38 -11.87
C ALA A 65 8.92 -11.67 -10.69
N ALA A 66 9.26 -12.04 -9.45
CA ALA A 66 8.78 -11.37 -8.26
C ALA A 66 9.75 -11.51 -7.09
N VAL A 67 9.69 -10.58 -6.16
CA VAL A 67 10.35 -10.64 -4.85
C VAL A 67 9.25 -10.47 -3.80
N ARG A 68 9.29 -11.24 -2.71
CA ARG A 68 8.31 -11.06 -1.63
C ARG A 68 8.66 -9.84 -0.78
N ASP A 69 7.62 -9.23 -0.23
CA ASP A 69 7.77 -8.27 0.86
C ASP A 69 8.52 -8.94 2.01
N ASN A 70 9.62 -8.31 2.43
CA ASN A 70 10.47 -8.79 3.52
C ASN A 70 10.45 -7.83 4.72
N THR A 71 9.44 -6.96 4.80
CA THR A 71 9.17 -6.16 6.01
C THR A 71 8.57 -7.02 7.12
N GLY A 72 8.78 -6.64 8.38
CA GLY A 72 8.28 -7.39 9.53
C GLY A 72 8.82 -8.82 9.58
N ILE A 73 8.01 -9.76 10.07
CA ILE A 73 8.38 -11.19 10.27
C ILE A 73 8.77 -11.88 8.95
N ALA A 74 8.22 -11.43 7.81
CA ALA A 74 8.49 -12.01 6.50
C ALA A 74 9.97 -11.95 6.11
N GLY A 75 10.74 -10.96 6.59
CA GLY A 75 12.19 -10.88 6.38
C GLY A 75 13.06 -11.36 7.54
N MET A 76 12.47 -11.93 8.60
CA MET A 76 13.22 -12.33 9.81
C MET A 76 13.64 -13.80 9.78
N THR A 77 14.75 -14.09 10.46
CA THR A 77 15.15 -15.44 10.89
C THR A 77 15.43 -15.43 12.38
N ALA A 78 15.05 -16.52 13.05
CA ALA A 78 15.39 -16.74 14.43
C ALA A 78 16.82 -17.24 14.58
N VAL A 79 17.55 -16.66 15.52
CA VAL A 79 18.87 -17.11 15.94
C VAL A 79 18.87 -17.42 17.43
N HIS A 80 19.61 -18.47 17.76
CA HIS A 80 19.76 -19.00 19.10
C HIS A 80 21.14 -18.64 19.63
N LEU A 81 21.18 -17.83 20.67
CA LEU A 81 22.41 -17.33 21.29
C LEU A 81 22.33 -17.41 22.81
N PRO A 82 23.47 -17.53 23.53
CA PRO A 82 23.48 -17.50 24.98
C PRO A 82 22.98 -16.16 25.55
N GLY A 83 22.03 -16.22 26.48
CA GLY A 83 21.57 -15.08 27.29
C GLY A 83 22.59 -14.67 28.37
N VAL A 84 22.24 -13.64 29.14
CA VAL A 84 23.06 -13.18 30.28
C VAL A 84 23.31 -14.28 31.33
N ASP A 85 22.39 -15.23 31.44
CA ASP A 85 22.38 -16.40 32.32
C ASP A 85 22.92 -17.68 31.66
N ASN A 86 23.51 -17.56 30.46
CA ASN A 86 23.96 -18.68 29.61
C ASN A 86 22.84 -19.65 29.18
N THR A 87 21.57 -19.27 29.32
CA THR A 87 20.46 -20.02 28.72
C THR A 87 20.37 -19.72 27.23
N ASN A 88 19.89 -20.68 26.42
CA ASN A 88 19.73 -20.44 24.99
C ASN A 88 18.52 -19.52 24.74
N ARG A 89 18.75 -18.34 24.15
CA ARG A 89 17.73 -17.32 23.89
C ARG A 89 17.43 -17.24 22.41
N ARG A 90 16.14 -17.15 22.08
CA ARG A 90 15.63 -16.97 20.71
C ARG A 90 15.54 -15.49 20.38
N ILE A 91 16.26 -15.07 19.34
CA ILE A 91 16.30 -13.67 18.90
C ILE A 91 15.93 -13.58 17.43
N LEU A 92 15.08 -12.62 17.09
CA LEU A 92 14.67 -12.37 15.71
C LEU A 92 15.63 -11.38 15.05
N LEU A 93 16.31 -11.81 13.98
CA LEU A 93 17.15 -10.94 13.18
C LEU A 93 16.34 -10.30 12.05
N PRO A 94 16.16 -8.97 12.04
CA PRO A 94 15.46 -8.28 10.95
C PRO A 94 16.26 -8.34 9.64
N ASN A 95 15.53 -8.37 8.51
CA ASN A 95 16.09 -8.27 7.15
C ASN A 95 17.13 -9.36 6.80
N SER A 96 17.08 -10.50 7.47
CA SER A 96 18.04 -11.62 7.34
C SER A 96 17.60 -12.69 6.33
N LYS A 97 16.36 -12.58 5.82
CA LYS A 97 15.77 -13.47 4.82
C LYS A 97 15.31 -12.68 3.59
N LEU A 98 15.49 -13.27 2.40
CA LEU A 98 15.01 -12.75 1.12
C LEU A 98 14.46 -13.89 0.26
N ASP A 99 13.22 -13.72 -0.20
CA ASP A 99 12.51 -14.67 -1.04
C ASP A 99 12.27 -14.11 -2.44
N ILE A 100 12.72 -14.85 -3.44
CA ILE A 100 12.74 -14.46 -4.85
C ILE A 100 12.04 -15.55 -5.67
N PHE A 101 11.12 -15.15 -6.53
CA PHE A 101 10.51 -16.02 -7.53
C PHE A 101 11.19 -15.83 -8.88
N PRO A 102 12.01 -16.79 -9.35
CA PRO A 102 12.54 -16.77 -10.69
C PRO A 102 11.40 -16.80 -11.73
N PRO A 103 11.66 -16.33 -12.96
CA PRO A 103 10.68 -16.38 -14.04
C PRO A 103 10.40 -17.82 -14.46
N ALA A 104 9.20 -18.07 -14.95
CA ALA A 104 8.83 -19.35 -15.53
C ALA A 104 9.75 -19.68 -16.72
N GLN A 105 10.36 -20.87 -16.68
CA GLN A 105 11.28 -21.36 -17.71
C GLN A 105 10.79 -22.71 -18.24
N GLY A 106 10.84 -22.89 -19.56
CA GLY A 106 10.44 -24.16 -20.20
C GLY A 106 8.93 -24.39 -20.22
N ASP A 107 8.53 -25.58 -20.67
CA ASP A 107 7.12 -26.00 -20.70
C ASP A 107 6.72 -26.55 -19.31
N PRO A 108 5.80 -25.90 -18.56
CA PRO A 108 5.27 -26.44 -17.30
C PRO A 108 4.43 -27.73 -17.53
N GLY A 109 4.17 -28.09 -18.79
CA GLY A 109 3.26 -29.14 -19.23
C GLY A 109 3.85 -30.53 -19.47
N SER A 110 4.96 -30.93 -18.84
CA SER A 110 5.28 -32.36 -18.78
C SER A 110 4.39 -33.00 -17.71
N ARG A 111 3.22 -33.46 -18.17
CA ARG A 111 2.14 -34.24 -17.51
C ARG A 111 2.38 -34.70 -16.07
N VAL A 112 1.28 -34.71 -15.30
CA VAL A 112 1.06 -35.52 -14.09
C VAL A 112 1.96 -36.76 -14.04
N GLY A 113 2.91 -36.80 -13.10
CA GLY A 113 3.76 -37.96 -12.86
C GLY A 113 4.94 -38.14 -13.83
N THR A 114 5.30 -37.15 -14.65
CA THR A 114 6.51 -37.19 -15.50
C THR A 114 7.58 -36.20 -15.01
N ALA A 115 8.84 -36.53 -15.26
CA ALA A 115 9.98 -35.71 -14.85
C ALA A 115 10.31 -34.61 -15.89
N TYR A 116 10.98 -33.54 -15.44
CA TYR A 116 11.28 -32.39 -16.30
C TYR A 116 12.19 -32.77 -17.47
N ILE A 117 11.93 -32.15 -18.63
CA ILE A 117 12.76 -32.33 -19.83
C ILE A 117 14.01 -31.47 -19.68
N ASP A 118 15.17 -32.07 -19.95
CA ASP A 118 16.42 -31.35 -20.07
C ASP A 118 16.52 -30.65 -21.44
N PRO A 119 16.60 -29.31 -21.51
CA PRO A 119 16.71 -28.59 -22.78
C PRO A 119 18.04 -28.84 -23.49
N ASP A 120 19.09 -29.25 -22.78
CA ASP A 120 20.42 -29.51 -23.35
C ASP A 120 20.49 -30.89 -24.03
N THR A 121 19.66 -31.85 -23.59
CA THR A 121 19.66 -33.24 -24.09
C THR A 121 18.35 -33.68 -24.73
N GLY A 122 17.27 -32.90 -24.59
CA GLY A 122 15.93 -33.22 -25.08
C GLY A 122 15.26 -34.42 -24.41
N LYS A 123 15.84 -34.96 -23.33
CA LYS A 123 15.37 -36.17 -22.63
C LYS A 123 14.75 -35.81 -21.28
N ILE A 124 13.84 -36.68 -20.82
CA ILE A 124 13.28 -36.60 -19.47
C ILE A 124 14.39 -36.91 -18.46
N ASP A 125 14.63 -35.98 -17.53
CA ASP A 125 15.61 -36.10 -16.46
C ASP A 125 14.89 -36.22 -15.10
N PRO A 126 14.80 -37.44 -14.53
CA PRO A 126 14.12 -37.70 -13.27
C PRO A 126 14.80 -37.08 -12.05
N THR A 127 16.02 -36.56 -12.19
CA THR A 127 16.75 -35.93 -11.08
C THR A 127 16.47 -34.44 -10.95
N ARG A 128 15.80 -33.84 -11.93
CA ARG A 128 15.46 -32.41 -11.91
C ARG A 128 14.28 -32.12 -11.00
N LYS A 129 14.43 -31.03 -10.24
CA LYS A 129 13.41 -30.54 -9.30
C LYS A 129 12.73 -29.25 -9.77
N SER A 130 13.12 -28.74 -10.95
CA SER A 130 12.55 -27.53 -11.55
C SER A 130 12.64 -27.57 -13.08
N PRO A 131 11.72 -26.89 -13.79
CA PRO A 131 11.78 -26.79 -15.24
C PRO A 131 12.88 -25.81 -15.67
N LYS A 132 13.65 -26.18 -16.69
CA LYS A 132 14.76 -25.39 -17.25
C LYS A 132 14.53 -25.21 -18.74
N GLY A 133 14.61 -23.99 -19.25
CA GLY A 133 14.33 -23.70 -20.65
C GLY A 133 14.27 -22.21 -20.96
N GLN A 134 13.73 -21.87 -22.13
CA GLN A 134 13.48 -20.46 -22.48
C GLN A 134 12.49 -19.83 -21.50
N VAL A 135 12.69 -18.56 -21.17
CA VAL A 135 11.76 -17.80 -20.34
C VAL A 135 10.42 -17.71 -21.07
N SER A 136 9.34 -18.11 -20.41
CA SER A 136 7.99 -17.96 -20.94
C SER A 136 7.61 -16.48 -21.00
N LEU A 137 7.07 -16.04 -22.13
CA LEU A 137 6.58 -14.68 -22.34
C LEU A 137 5.04 -14.72 -22.47
N PRO A 138 4.28 -13.90 -21.72
CA PRO A 138 4.74 -12.89 -20.74
C PRO A 138 5.39 -13.52 -19.49
N VAL A 139 6.34 -12.78 -18.88
CA VAL A 139 7.14 -13.25 -17.74
C VAL A 139 6.22 -13.49 -16.53
N GLY A 140 5.90 -14.76 -16.25
CA GLY A 140 5.22 -15.21 -15.03
C GLY A 140 6.20 -15.76 -13.98
N ALA A 141 5.74 -15.94 -12.74
CA ALA A 141 6.52 -16.69 -11.73
C ALA A 141 6.69 -18.15 -12.13
N GLY A 142 7.90 -18.69 -11.91
CA GLY A 142 8.18 -20.11 -12.04
C GLY A 142 7.69 -20.94 -10.85
N ASP A 143 7.91 -22.25 -10.92
CA ASP A 143 7.48 -23.21 -9.89
C ASP A 143 8.40 -23.26 -8.65
N THR A 144 9.57 -22.63 -8.72
CA THR A 144 10.54 -22.58 -7.62
C THR A 144 10.59 -21.22 -6.95
N MET A 145 11.08 -21.23 -5.70
CA MET A 145 11.49 -20.05 -4.96
C MET A 145 12.97 -20.16 -4.62
N VAL A 146 13.70 -19.07 -4.82
CA VAL A 146 15.06 -18.89 -4.34
C VAL A 146 15.01 -18.14 -3.02
N ARG A 147 15.57 -18.72 -1.96
CA ARG A 147 15.64 -18.13 -0.63
C ARG A 147 17.09 -17.88 -0.22
N TYR A 148 17.40 -16.65 0.14
CA TYR A 148 18.61 -16.29 0.88
C TYR A 148 18.27 -16.12 2.34
N PHE A 149 19.05 -16.73 3.23
CA PHE A 149 18.75 -16.69 4.66
C PHE A 149 19.99 -16.98 5.53
N ILE A 150 19.95 -16.50 6.77
CA ILE A 150 20.97 -16.79 7.78
C ILE A 150 20.51 -17.96 8.64
N ALA A 151 21.37 -18.94 8.84
CA ALA A 151 21.15 -20.05 9.78
C ALA A 151 22.48 -20.59 10.29
N LEU A 152 22.44 -21.40 11.34
CA LEU A 152 23.61 -22.15 11.81
C LEU A 152 24.10 -23.11 10.72
N ARG A 153 25.42 -23.27 10.64
CA ARG A 153 26.05 -24.25 9.74
C ARG A 153 25.55 -25.67 10.00
N ASP A 154 25.39 -26.00 11.27
CA ASP A 154 24.70 -27.19 11.76
C ASP A 154 23.60 -26.76 12.75
N PRO A 155 22.34 -26.68 12.31
CA PRO A 155 21.20 -26.34 13.17
C PRO A 155 20.92 -27.34 14.30
N PHE A 156 21.51 -28.54 14.27
CA PHE A 156 21.35 -29.55 15.33
C PHE A 156 22.38 -29.41 16.45
N SER A 157 23.38 -28.56 16.26
CA SER A 157 24.42 -28.26 17.23
C SER A 157 24.25 -26.85 17.78
N LEU A 158 24.72 -26.60 19.00
CA LEU A 158 24.72 -25.26 19.58
C LEU A 158 25.67 -24.34 18.80
N TYR A 159 25.38 -23.05 18.80
CA TYR A 159 26.26 -22.02 18.26
C TYR A 159 27.62 -22.06 18.98
N ASN A 160 28.70 -22.08 18.21
CA ASN A 160 30.06 -22.09 18.73
C ASN A 160 30.99 -21.28 17.81
N ASN A 161 31.63 -20.26 18.38
CA ASN A 161 32.60 -19.42 17.72
C ASN A 161 33.93 -19.46 18.50
N PRO A 162 34.88 -20.36 18.13
CA PRO A 162 36.16 -20.50 18.82
C PRO A 162 37.16 -19.39 18.53
N TRP A 163 36.86 -18.50 17.58
CA TRP A 163 37.78 -17.44 17.17
C TRP A 163 37.64 -16.15 17.97
N VAL A 164 36.58 -16.02 18.78
CA VAL A 164 36.36 -14.86 19.63
C VAL A 164 35.89 -15.26 21.01
N THR A 165 36.59 -14.74 22.02
CA THR A 165 36.15 -14.82 23.42
C THR A 165 35.49 -13.50 23.80
N TYR A 166 34.17 -13.44 23.73
CA TYR A 166 33.40 -12.32 24.28
C TYR A 166 33.26 -12.50 25.79
N LYS A 167 33.26 -11.41 26.57
CA LYS A 167 32.98 -11.49 28.00
C LYS A 167 31.49 -11.35 28.28
N ASN A 168 30.98 -12.11 29.23
CA ASN A 168 29.66 -11.86 29.79
C ASN A 168 29.77 -10.70 30.79
N ALA A 169 28.96 -9.65 30.59
CA ALA A 169 29.01 -8.42 31.39
C ALA A 169 28.73 -8.64 32.88
N THR A 170 27.95 -9.69 33.22
CA THR A 170 27.48 -9.97 34.58
C THR A 170 28.37 -10.97 35.30
N SER A 171 28.80 -12.05 34.62
CA SER A 171 29.61 -13.10 35.24
C SER A 171 31.12 -12.88 35.09
N GLY A 172 31.56 -11.95 34.24
CA GLY A 172 32.98 -11.68 33.96
C GLY A 172 33.73 -12.80 33.22
N GLY A 173 33.11 -13.97 33.07
CA GLY A 173 33.61 -15.12 32.31
C GLY A 173 33.37 -14.99 30.81
N SER A 174 33.78 -16.02 30.05
CA SER A 174 33.49 -16.07 28.61
C SER A 174 31.99 -16.26 28.37
N TRP A 175 31.43 -15.46 27.47
CA TRP A 175 30.04 -15.56 27.01
C TRP A 175 29.80 -16.82 26.16
N LEU A 176 30.85 -17.33 25.51
CA LEU A 176 30.85 -18.63 24.83
C LEU A 176 31.78 -19.57 25.58
N SER A 177 31.27 -20.69 26.06
CA SER A 177 32.15 -21.75 26.58
C SER A 177 32.99 -22.27 25.41
N SER A 178 34.30 -22.42 25.62
CA SER A 178 35.20 -23.01 24.63
C SER A 178 34.85 -24.49 24.47
N ALA A 179 33.88 -24.79 23.61
CA ALA A 179 33.57 -26.16 23.23
C ALA A 179 34.70 -26.66 22.30
N SER A 180 35.34 -27.77 22.66
CA SER A 180 36.39 -28.43 21.87
C SER A 180 35.87 -29.13 20.60
N GLY A 181 34.76 -28.65 20.03
CA GLY A 181 34.05 -29.22 18.90
C GLY A 181 34.32 -28.48 17.59
N GLN A 182 33.71 -28.97 16.50
CA GLN A 182 33.73 -28.29 15.21
C GLN A 182 33.02 -26.94 15.28
N ASP A 183 33.52 -25.97 14.52
CA ASP A 183 32.99 -24.62 14.51
C ASP A 183 31.57 -24.57 13.93
N ASN A 184 30.64 -23.93 14.64
CA ASN A 184 29.24 -23.82 14.26
C ASN A 184 28.80 -22.36 14.26
N LEU A 185 29.16 -21.64 13.20
CA LEU A 185 28.82 -20.23 12.98
C LEU A 185 27.49 -20.08 12.24
N TYR A 186 26.92 -18.88 12.31
CA TYR A 186 25.85 -18.48 11.40
C TYR A 186 26.43 -18.16 10.02
N VAL A 187 25.85 -18.76 9.00
CA VAL A 187 26.28 -18.62 7.60
C VAL A 187 25.10 -18.21 6.72
N LEU A 188 25.42 -17.57 5.59
CA LEU A 188 24.42 -17.22 4.59
C LEU A 188 24.21 -18.40 3.63
N TYR A 189 23.00 -18.93 3.64
CA TYR A 189 22.54 -19.96 2.72
C TYR A 189 21.82 -19.36 1.51
N ARG A 190 21.92 -20.06 0.38
CA ARG A 190 21.03 -19.92 -0.78
C ARG A 190 20.41 -21.28 -1.06
N ALA A 191 19.09 -21.35 -1.08
CA ALA A 191 18.33 -22.53 -1.46
C ALA A 191 17.41 -22.21 -2.64
N GLU A 192 17.22 -23.17 -3.53
CA GLU A 192 16.22 -23.10 -4.59
C GLU A 192 15.31 -24.33 -4.44
N VAL A 193 14.04 -24.10 -4.15
CA VAL A 193 13.09 -25.15 -3.77
C VAL A 193 11.76 -24.99 -4.52
N PRO A 194 11.12 -26.09 -4.94
CA PRO A 194 9.78 -26.03 -5.52
C PRO A 194 8.74 -25.75 -4.42
N VAL A 195 7.88 -24.76 -4.65
CA VAL A 195 6.85 -24.33 -3.69
C VAL A 195 5.68 -25.30 -3.65
N TYR A 196 5.32 -25.84 -4.80
CA TYR A 196 4.24 -26.80 -4.96
C TYR A 196 4.79 -28.13 -5.51
N LYS A 197 4.13 -29.23 -5.16
CA LYS A 197 4.39 -30.56 -5.71
C LYS A 197 3.09 -31.22 -6.14
N TRP A 198 3.17 -32.16 -7.07
CA TRP A 198 2.02 -32.98 -7.46
C TRP A 198 1.97 -34.24 -6.60
N VAL A 199 0.81 -34.50 -6.00
CA VAL A 199 0.54 -35.71 -5.20
C VAL A 199 -0.77 -36.34 -5.67
N THR A 200 -0.84 -37.66 -5.71
CA THR A 200 -2.08 -38.37 -6.03
C THR A 200 -2.93 -38.53 -4.77
N ILE A 201 -4.06 -37.80 -4.70
CA ILE A 201 -5.02 -37.87 -3.61
C ILE A 201 -6.30 -38.53 -4.13
N ALA A 202 -6.72 -39.64 -3.54
CA ALA A 202 -7.89 -40.42 -3.97
C ALA A 202 -7.90 -40.76 -5.48
N GLY A 203 -6.73 -41.06 -6.06
CA GLY A 203 -6.58 -41.39 -7.49
C GLY A 203 -6.54 -40.18 -8.43
N THR A 204 -6.70 -38.96 -7.92
CA THR A 204 -6.61 -37.72 -8.70
C THR A 204 -5.27 -37.04 -8.45
N PRO A 205 -4.55 -36.61 -9.49
CA PRO A 205 -3.34 -35.82 -9.33
C PRO A 205 -3.69 -34.39 -8.92
N THR A 206 -3.33 -34.04 -7.70
CA THR A 206 -3.62 -32.73 -7.11
C THR A 206 -2.33 -31.98 -6.86
N ARG A 207 -2.31 -30.68 -7.20
CA ARG A 207 -1.19 -29.79 -6.89
C ARG A 207 -1.34 -29.32 -5.46
N VAL A 208 -0.41 -29.70 -4.60
CA VAL A 208 -0.42 -29.35 -3.18
C VAL A 208 0.83 -28.57 -2.80
N VAL A 209 0.78 -27.86 -1.68
CA VAL A 209 1.98 -27.21 -1.10
C VAL A 209 3.07 -28.25 -0.88
N ASN A 210 4.33 -27.88 -1.15
CA ASN A 210 5.45 -28.78 -0.92
C ASN A 210 5.81 -28.85 0.56
N THR A 211 5.17 -29.80 1.23
CA THR A 211 5.31 -30.09 2.66
C THR A 211 6.72 -30.53 3.08
N GLU A 212 7.62 -30.84 2.13
CA GLU A 212 9.03 -31.09 2.46
C GLU A 212 9.76 -29.83 2.95
N PHE A 213 9.28 -28.64 2.58
CA PHE A 213 9.91 -27.35 2.85
C PHE A 213 8.99 -26.33 3.52
N PHE A 214 7.70 -26.31 3.17
CA PHE A 214 6.70 -25.35 3.65
C PHE A 214 5.55 -26.07 4.34
N TYR A 215 4.97 -25.46 5.37
CA TYR A 215 3.68 -25.94 5.88
C TYR A 215 2.54 -25.28 5.10
N ASP A 216 1.43 -26.00 5.00
CA ASP A 216 0.20 -25.47 4.45
C ASP A 216 -0.59 -24.72 5.52
N LEU A 217 -1.07 -23.50 5.22
CA LEU A 217 -1.59 -22.58 6.23
C LEU A 217 -3.05 -22.86 6.63
N ASP A 218 -3.83 -23.50 5.78
CA ASP A 218 -5.26 -23.78 6.03
C ASP A 218 -5.66 -25.24 5.87
N ARG A 219 -4.69 -26.12 5.57
CA ARG A 219 -4.77 -27.57 5.76
C ARG A 219 -5.79 -28.22 4.83
N ASP A 220 -5.78 -27.82 3.57
CA ASP A 220 -6.60 -28.46 2.55
C ASP A 220 -5.75 -28.98 1.38
N ALA A 221 -6.40 -29.61 0.41
CA ALA A 221 -5.73 -30.07 -0.81
C ALA A 221 -5.84 -29.02 -1.93
N ASP A 222 -6.33 -27.81 -1.61
CA ASP A 222 -6.56 -26.71 -2.56
C ASP A 222 -5.43 -25.68 -2.45
N PRO A 223 -4.57 -25.55 -3.48
CA PRO A 223 -3.49 -24.57 -3.46
C PRO A 223 -3.97 -23.10 -3.46
N ASN A 224 -5.29 -22.84 -3.57
CA ASN A 224 -5.88 -21.51 -3.69
C ASN A 224 -6.44 -20.93 -2.38
N THR A 225 -6.52 -21.75 -1.33
CA THR A 225 -6.94 -21.34 0.01
C THR A 225 -5.68 -21.39 0.89
N GLY A 226 -5.41 -20.38 1.74
CA GLY A 226 -4.33 -20.37 2.74
C GLY A 226 -2.87 -20.34 2.25
N GLY A 227 -2.48 -21.22 1.33
CA GLY A 227 -1.18 -21.25 0.66
C GLY A 227 0.02 -21.63 1.54
N PRO A 228 1.25 -21.62 0.97
CA PRO A 228 2.46 -22.00 1.69
C PRO A 228 2.83 -20.99 2.79
N GLY A 229 3.20 -21.50 3.96
CA GLY A 229 3.78 -20.73 5.05
C GLY A 229 5.20 -20.24 4.75
N PHE A 230 5.33 -19.11 4.07
CA PHE A 230 6.63 -18.51 3.75
C PHE A 230 7.27 -17.77 4.93
N ASP A 231 6.45 -17.27 5.85
CA ASP A 231 6.81 -16.25 6.83
C ASP A 231 7.18 -16.82 8.22
N ASP A 232 7.64 -18.08 8.28
CA ASP A 232 8.18 -18.69 9.50
C ASP A 232 9.61 -18.19 9.78
N PRO A 233 9.86 -17.48 10.89
CA PRO A 233 11.22 -17.12 11.30
C PRO A 233 12.00 -18.33 11.86
N ASP A 234 11.31 -19.36 12.37
CA ASP A 234 11.88 -20.54 13.05
C ASP A 234 12.02 -21.74 12.09
N PHE A 235 11.95 -21.52 10.77
CA PHE A 235 11.95 -22.62 9.81
C PHE A 235 13.22 -23.48 9.82
N MET A 236 14.33 -22.94 10.34
CA MET A 236 15.62 -23.64 10.51
C MET A 236 15.87 -24.13 11.95
N ASP A 237 14.96 -23.91 12.90
CA ASP A 237 15.10 -24.39 14.27
C ASP A 237 14.45 -25.78 14.41
N PRO A 238 15.24 -26.86 14.64
CA PRO A 238 14.70 -28.20 14.81
C PRO A 238 14.03 -28.42 16.17
N SER A 239 14.23 -27.53 17.15
CA SER A 239 13.68 -27.65 18.51
C SER A 239 12.24 -27.15 18.62
N VAL A 240 11.78 -26.36 17.65
CA VAL A 240 10.40 -25.86 17.59
C VAL A 240 9.49 -26.94 17.03
N ALA A 241 8.42 -27.26 17.77
CA ALA A 241 7.39 -28.18 17.29
C ALA A 241 6.73 -27.63 16.01
N LEU A 242 6.29 -28.52 15.12
CA LEU A 242 5.42 -28.13 14.02
C LEU A 242 4.15 -27.46 14.59
N PRO A 243 3.63 -26.39 13.97
CA PRO A 243 2.40 -25.75 14.42
C PRO A 243 1.27 -26.76 14.56
N ALA A 244 0.36 -26.60 15.54
CA ALA A 244 -0.71 -27.57 15.81
C ALA A 244 -1.66 -27.81 14.61
N TYR A 245 -1.76 -26.84 13.70
CA TYR A 245 -2.51 -26.97 12.45
C TYR A 245 -1.77 -27.76 11.36
N ALA A 246 -0.46 -27.95 11.47
CA ALA A 246 0.38 -28.73 10.55
C ALA A 246 0.39 -30.25 10.88
N THR A 247 -0.72 -30.79 11.39
CA THR A 247 -0.85 -32.21 11.78
C THR A 247 -1.11 -33.12 10.57
N PRO A 248 -0.59 -34.38 10.59
CA PRO A 248 -0.05 -35.03 9.40
C PRO A 248 -1.12 -35.54 8.44
N MET A 249 -1.11 -35.01 7.21
CA MET A 249 -1.55 -35.73 6.03
C MET A 249 -0.49 -36.78 5.63
N ALA A 250 -0.87 -37.80 4.85
CA ALA A 250 0.01 -38.93 4.51
C ALA A 250 1.32 -38.55 3.78
N TYR A 251 1.42 -37.31 3.30
CA TYR A 251 2.55 -36.76 2.56
C TYR A 251 3.33 -35.69 3.33
N ASP A 252 3.05 -35.51 4.63
CA ASP A 252 3.72 -34.56 5.51
C ASP A 252 5.03 -35.11 6.11
N PRO A 253 6.00 -34.23 6.41
CA PRO A 253 7.22 -34.62 7.11
C PRO A 253 6.90 -35.12 8.53
N ALA A 254 7.66 -36.12 8.98
CA ALA A 254 7.45 -36.74 10.29
C ALA A 254 7.66 -35.77 11.48
N ASP A 255 8.58 -34.81 11.33
CA ASP A 255 8.92 -33.81 12.34
C ASP A 255 9.58 -32.56 11.73
N LYS A 256 9.75 -31.50 12.54
CA LYS A 256 10.47 -30.27 12.13
C LYS A 256 11.92 -30.58 11.73
N ALA A 257 12.57 -31.53 12.41
CA ALA A 257 13.94 -31.96 12.09
C ALA A 257 14.08 -32.53 10.66
N ALA A 258 13.05 -33.19 10.12
CA ALA A 258 13.01 -33.64 8.74
C ALA A 258 12.94 -32.47 7.76
N VAL A 259 12.12 -31.45 8.05
CA VAL A 259 12.02 -30.21 7.26
C VAL A 259 13.36 -29.48 7.22
N VAL A 260 14.01 -29.29 8.37
CA VAL A 260 15.33 -28.65 8.46
C VAL A 260 16.38 -29.43 7.65
N ARG A 261 16.38 -30.77 7.73
CA ARG A 261 17.27 -31.61 6.91
C ARG A 261 17.01 -31.47 5.42
N ASN A 262 15.76 -31.33 5.00
CA ASN A 262 15.42 -31.10 3.59
C ASN A 262 15.93 -29.74 3.11
N TRP A 263 15.74 -28.69 3.91
CA TRP A 263 16.31 -27.37 3.65
C TRP A 263 17.84 -27.43 3.53
N LEU A 264 18.54 -28.09 4.45
CA LEU A 264 20.01 -28.24 4.37
C LEU A 264 20.48 -29.01 3.13
N ARG A 265 19.70 -29.98 2.63
CA ARG A 265 20.00 -30.71 1.39
C ARG A 265 19.82 -29.85 0.14
N ALA A 266 18.86 -28.92 0.15
CA ALA A 266 18.60 -28.01 -0.95
C ALA A 266 19.48 -26.75 -0.92
N ALA A 267 19.89 -26.33 0.27
CA ALA A 267 20.66 -25.12 0.49
C ALA A 267 22.16 -25.32 0.24
N ARG A 268 22.82 -24.25 -0.23
CA ARG A 268 24.28 -24.16 -0.33
C ARG A 268 24.76 -22.95 0.44
N ILE A 269 25.86 -23.11 1.17
CA ILE A 269 26.52 -22.01 1.86
C ILE A 269 27.18 -21.14 0.79
N VAL A 270 26.82 -19.86 0.73
CA VAL A 270 27.42 -18.91 -0.25
C VAL A 270 28.56 -18.12 0.37
N THR A 271 28.71 -18.20 1.68
CA THR A 271 29.75 -17.57 2.49
C THR A 271 30.81 -18.58 2.90
N GLU A 272 31.34 -19.36 1.94
CA GLU A 272 32.24 -20.51 2.17
C GLU A 272 33.58 -20.23 2.89
N LEU A 273 33.89 -18.98 3.27
CA LEU A 273 35.06 -18.73 4.08
C LEU A 273 34.79 -19.14 5.53
N SER A 274 35.62 -20.03 6.05
CA SER A 274 35.46 -20.67 7.37
C SER A 274 35.59 -19.73 8.59
N ARG A 275 35.45 -18.41 8.43
CA ARG A 275 35.75 -17.41 9.47
C ARG A 275 34.76 -16.26 9.52
N TYR A 276 33.63 -16.36 8.83
CA TYR A 276 32.63 -15.30 8.82
C TYR A 276 31.42 -15.72 9.60
N ASP A 277 31.09 -14.93 10.62
CA ASP A 277 29.87 -15.07 11.37
C ASP A 277 28.84 -14.08 10.84
N MET A 278 27.64 -14.58 10.54
CA MET A 278 26.56 -13.74 10.02
C MET A 278 25.82 -12.97 11.13
N VAL A 279 26.21 -13.20 12.39
CA VAL A 279 25.66 -12.52 13.57
C VAL A 279 26.76 -11.82 14.35
N LEU A 280 26.50 -10.58 14.75
CA LEU A 280 27.43 -9.78 15.54
C LEU A 280 26.76 -9.32 16.84
N PRO A 281 27.22 -9.77 18.02
CA PRO A 281 26.80 -9.17 19.28
C PRO A 281 27.36 -7.75 19.42
N GLU A 282 26.54 -6.84 19.93
CA GLU A 282 27.00 -5.49 20.28
C GLU A 282 27.83 -5.55 21.57
N LEU A 283 28.94 -4.82 21.56
CA LEU A 283 29.94 -4.88 22.63
C LEU A 283 30.09 -3.53 23.32
N ASN A 284 30.27 -3.56 24.63
CA ASN A 284 30.79 -2.42 25.36
C ASN A 284 32.28 -2.25 25.07
N LYS A 285 32.62 -1.12 24.44
CA LYS A 285 33.98 -0.81 23.96
C LYS A 285 35.03 -0.74 25.08
N ALA A 286 34.63 -0.50 26.34
CA ALA A 286 35.56 -0.33 27.46
C ALA A 286 36.09 -1.65 28.03
N ASN A 287 35.27 -2.71 28.03
CA ASN A 287 35.55 -3.96 28.73
C ASN A 287 35.37 -5.22 27.85
N ASN A 288 35.00 -5.04 26.57
CA ASN A 288 34.73 -6.12 25.62
C ASN A 288 33.64 -7.10 26.07
N SER A 289 32.66 -6.61 26.84
CA SER A 289 31.52 -7.41 27.27
C SER A 289 30.34 -7.27 26.31
N VAL A 290 29.60 -8.36 26.10
CA VAL A 290 28.34 -8.35 25.32
C VAL A 290 27.31 -7.44 26.00
N LEU A 291 26.62 -6.63 25.21
CA LEU A 291 25.48 -5.84 25.65
C LEU A 291 24.23 -6.71 25.65
N PHE A 292 23.47 -6.62 26.75
CA PHE A 292 22.20 -7.30 26.91
C PHE A 292 21.08 -6.28 27.01
N ALA A 293 19.93 -6.58 26.40
CA ALA A 293 18.70 -5.84 26.60
C ALA A 293 18.14 -6.08 28.01
N ALA A 294 17.16 -5.28 28.42
CA ALA A 294 16.57 -5.35 29.77
C ALA A 294 15.94 -6.72 30.11
N ASN A 295 15.57 -7.50 29.08
CA ASN A 295 15.03 -8.85 29.20
C ASN A 295 16.11 -9.95 29.33
N GLY A 296 17.40 -9.60 29.28
CA GLY A 296 18.52 -10.52 29.37
C GLY A 296 18.99 -11.13 28.04
N ASP A 297 18.40 -10.71 26.91
CA ASP A 297 18.81 -11.15 25.57
C ASP A 297 20.01 -10.36 25.06
N PRO A 298 21.01 -10.98 24.40
CA PRO A 298 22.10 -10.26 23.78
C PRO A 298 21.60 -9.39 22.64
N VAL A 299 22.06 -8.14 22.58
CA VAL A 299 21.78 -7.23 21.48
C VAL A 299 22.65 -7.64 20.30
N VAL A 300 22.03 -8.00 19.18
CA VAL A 300 22.75 -8.51 18.00
C VAL A 300 22.33 -7.80 16.72
N THR A 301 23.30 -7.70 15.81
CA THR A 301 23.16 -7.11 14.49
C THR A 301 23.44 -8.18 13.43
N SER A 302 22.53 -8.31 12.46
CA SER A 302 22.76 -9.14 11.27
C SER A 302 23.81 -8.51 10.37
N THR A 303 24.78 -9.28 9.92
CA THR A 303 25.85 -8.81 9.02
C THR A 303 25.45 -8.92 7.54
N ALA A 304 24.50 -9.79 7.19
CA ALA A 304 23.83 -9.79 5.89
C ALA A 304 22.40 -9.24 6.04
N ARG A 305 22.08 -8.18 5.28
CA ARG A 305 20.76 -7.54 5.32
C ARG A 305 20.23 -7.34 3.91
N PHE A 306 18.98 -7.75 3.72
CA PHE A 306 18.17 -7.50 2.54
C PHE A 306 17.07 -6.57 2.98
N GLN A 307 17.14 -5.29 2.63
CA GLN A 307 16.15 -4.33 3.10
C GLN A 307 15.59 -3.53 1.93
N PRO A 308 14.28 -3.24 1.92
CA PRO A 308 13.72 -2.35 0.93
C PRO A 308 14.30 -0.95 1.14
N THR A 309 14.44 -0.20 0.05
CA THR A 309 14.91 1.19 0.15
C THR A 309 13.76 2.03 0.69
N ARG A 310 13.96 2.62 1.87
CA ARG A 310 12.98 3.52 2.47
C ARG A 310 13.02 4.87 1.77
N VAL A 311 11.89 5.25 1.19
CA VAL A 311 11.65 6.59 0.65
C VAL A 311 10.86 7.38 1.70
N SER A 312 11.35 8.55 2.09
CA SER A 312 10.71 9.38 3.11
C SER A 312 10.22 10.68 2.54
N SER A 313 8.97 11.02 2.88
CA SER A 313 8.31 12.30 2.57
C SER A 313 8.40 12.68 1.09
N GLU A 314 8.19 11.72 0.20
CA GLU A 314 8.15 11.99 -1.23
C GLU A 314 6.88 12.77 -1.57
N PRO A 315 6.97 13.91 -2.26
CA PRO A 315 5.79 14.62 -2.75
C PRO A 315 5.12 13.79 -3.85
N SER A 316 3.86 13.42 -3.66
CA SER A 316 3.15 12.66 -4.69
C SER A 316 2.63 13.59 -5.81
N LYS A 317 2.54 13.05 -7.02
CA LYS A 317 2.04 13.77 -8.19
C LYS A 317 0.54 13.53 -8.31
N GLY A 318 -0.24 14.61 -8.20
CA GLY A 318 -1.67 14.57 -8.46
C GLY A 318 -1.95 14.33 -9.94
N MET A 319 -2.75 13.32 -10.26
CA MET A 319 -3.24 13.02 -11.58
C MET A 319 -4.74 13.31 -11.64
N LEU A 320 -5.10 14.19 -12.58
CA LEU A 320 -6.49 14.36 -12.97
C LEU A 320 -6.91 13.13 -13.77
N ALA A 321 -8.09 12.59 -13.49
CA ALA A 321 -8.71 11.66 -14.40
C ALA A 321 -9.09 12.46 -15.66
N VAL A 322 -8.27 12.38 -16.71
CA VAL A 322 -8.62 12.93 -18.02
C VAL A 322 -9.27 11.79 -18.81
N ARG A 323 -10.59 11.79 -18.93
CA ARG A 323 -11.35 10.85 -19.77
C ARG A 323 -11.73 11.52 -21.08
N ALA A 324 -11.75 10.73 -22.15
CA ALA A 324 -12.10 11.23 -23.47
C ALA A 324 -13.55 11.78 -23.47
N GLY A 325 -13.73 13.03 -23.94
CA GLY A 325 -15.03 13.72 -23.97
C GLY A 325 -15.37 14.55 -22.74
N GLU A 326 -14.43 14.73 -21.81
CA GLU A 326 -14.59 15.60 -20.63
C GLU A 326 -14.41 17.08 -20.97
N GLU A 327 -15.29 17.92 -20.41
CA GLU A 327 -15.08 19.36 -20.34
C GLU A 327 -14.30 19.72 -19.09
N ASN A 328 -13.31 20.59 -19.28
CA ASN A 328 -12.50 21.20 -18.23
C ASN A 328 -13.10 22.53 -17.73
N ASP A 329 -14.44 22.63 -17.71
CA ASP A 329 -15.07 23.83 -17.17
C ASP A 329 -14.79 23.93 -15.66
N ASN A 330 -14.24 25.07 -15.24
CA ASN A 330 -13.68 25.29 -13.90
C ASN A 330 -12.56 24.30 -13.50
N ALA A 331 -11.77 23.79 -14.46
CA ALA A 331 -10.61 22.91 -14.19
C ALA A 331 -9.60 23.47 -13.18
N ILE A 332 -9.55 24.80 -13.04
CA ILE A 332 -8.76 25.49 -12.03
C ILE A 332 -9.13 25.08 -10.59
N LYS A 333 -10.37 24.61 -10.34
CA LYS A 333 -10.85 24.15 -9.02
C LYS A 333 -10.91 22.62 -8.89
N ILE A 334 -10.70 21.87 -9.97
CA ILE A 334 -10.77 20.41 -9.94
C ILE A 334 -9.51 19.85 -9.25
N GLY A 335 -9.70 19.11 -8.16
CA GLY A 335 -8.63 18.37 -7.50
C GLY A 335 -8.29 17.03 -8.20
N PRO A 336 -7.10 16.48 -7.94
CA PRO A 336 -6.68 15.19 -8.51
C PRO A 336 -7.53 14.02 -7.99
N ASP A 337 -7.83 13.05 -8.86
CA ASP A 337 -8.55 11.82 -8.51
C ASP A 337 -7.59 10.80 -7.85
N VAL A 338 -6.36 10.76 -8.36
CA VAL A 338 -5.33 9.82 -7.94
C VAL A 338 -4.04 10.58 -7.67
N TYR A 339 -3.32 10.21 -6.62
CA TYR A 339 -1.94 10.62 -6.41
C TYR A 339 -1.00 9.45 -6.73
N SER A 340 0.05 9.68 -7.51
CA SER A 340 1.08 8.67 -7.78
C SER A 340 2.40 9.03 -7.09
N SER A 341 3.11 8.01 -6.62
CA SER A 341 4.53 8.10 -6.27
C SER A 341 5.41 7.72 -7.47
N ASP A 342 6.69 8.06 -7.41
CA ASP A 342 7.69 7.71 -8.42
C ASP A 342 8.02 6.20 -8.42
N HIS A 343 7.86 5.53 -7.27
CA HIS A 343 8.03 4.08 -7.14
C HIS A 343 6.79 3.41 -6.54
N GLY A 344 6.60 2.13 -6.88
CA GLY A 344 5.72 1.26 -6.12
C GLY A 344 6.21 1.04 -4.69
N PHE A 345 5.27 0.80 -3.78
CA PHE A 345 5.57 0.54 -2.36
C PHE A 345 5.15 -0.87 -1.94
N TRP A 346 5.83 -1.41 -0.92
CA TRP A 346 5.36 -2.56 -0.16
C TRP A 346 4.14 -2.18 0.69
N ALA A 347 3.49 -3.13 1.36
CA ALA A 347 2.23 -2.86 2.06
C ALA A 347 2.36 -1.74 3.11
N ASN A 348 1.29 -0.95 3.28
CA ASN A 348 1.11 0.07 4.33
C ASN A 348 2.05 1.30 4.25
N PRO A 349 1.88 2.19 3.26
CA PRO A 349 2.58 3.47 3.25
C PRO A 349 2.08 4.38 4.39
N GLU A 350 2.97 5.22 4.92
CA GLU A 350 2.58 6.36 5.75
C GLU A 350 2.30 7.55 4.82
N VAL A 351 1.05 8.02 4.78
CA VAL A 351 0.65 9.17 3.97
C VAL A 351 0.46 10.38 4.88
N ARG A 352 1.02 11.52 4.51
CA ARG A 352 0.74 12.81 5.13
C ARG A 352 0.01 13.69 4.13
N LEU A 353 -1.08 14.29 4.60
CA LEU A 353 -2.01 15.06 3.80
C LEU A 353 -2.16 16.42 4.46
N TRP A 354 -2.00 17.47 3.68
CA TRP A 354 -2.27 18.84 4.08
C TRP A 354 -3.42 19.37 3.23
N PRO A 355 -4.66 19.32 3.75
CA PRO A 355 -5.83 19.82 3.05
C PRO A 355 -5.76 21.35 2.92
N SER A 356 -6.11 21.87 1.75
CA SER A 356 -6.33 23.31 1.50
C SER A 356 -7.28 23.95 2.52
N GLN A 357 -7.10 25.25 2.79
CA GLN A 357 -7.80 25.92 3.88
C GLN A 357 -9.20 26.41 3.46
N VAL A 358 -10.21 26.12 4.28
CA VAL A 358 -11.55 26.70 4.14
C VAL A 358 -11.48 28.19 4.53
N PRO A 359 -12.08 29.11 3.75
CA PRO A 359 -12.09 30.53 4.08
C PRO A 359 -12.83 30.79 5.39
N ALA A 360 -12.33 31.76 6.18
CA ALA A 360 -12.94 32.14 7.46
C ALA A 360 -14.28 32.89 7.31
N SER A 361 -14.53 33.49 6.15
CA SER A 361 -15.75 34.22 5.81
C SER A 361 -16.13 33.97 4.35
N TRP A 362 -17.40 33.70 4.10
CA TRP A 362 -17.94 33.51 2.75
C TRP A 362 -18.55 34.80 2.21
N SER A 363 -18.28 35.12 0.95
CA SER A 363 -18.81 36.31 0.26
C SER A 363 -19.07 36.02 -1.21
N SER A 364 -19.64 36.99 -1.94
CA SER A 364 -19.71 36.90 -3.39
C SER A 364 -18.31 36.82 -4.00
N GLY A 365 -18.23 36.30 -5.22
CA GLY A 365 -17.00 36.27 -5.96
C GLY A 365 -15.92 35.34 -5.38
N ASN A 366 -14.70 35.86 -5.18
CA ASN A 366 -13.55 35.03 -4.75
C ASN A 366 -13.64 34.55 -3.28
N GLY A 367 -14.66 34.99 -2.54
CA GLY A 367 -14.99 34.46 -1.22
C GLY A 367 -16.11 33.42 -1.24
N SER A 368 -16.58 32.96 -2.40
CA SER A 368 -17.68 31.99 -2.48
C SER A 368 -17.17 30.55 -2.50
N GLY A 369 -18.10 29.59 -2.40
CA GLY A 369 -17.85 28.15 -2.59
C GLY A 369 -16.94 27.83 -3.78
N GLY A 370 -17.03 28.61 -4.87
CA GLY A 370 -16.35 28.37 -6.14
C GLY A 370 -14.94 28.95 -6.31
N ALA A 371 -14.36 29.55 -5.28
CA ALA A 371 -12.97 30.00 -5.34
C ALA A 371 -11.97 28.84 -5.13
N VAL A 372 -10.79 28.95 -5.73
CA VAL A 372 -9.67 28.07 -5.39
C VAL A 372 -9.20 28.38 -3.99
N ARG A 373 -9.19 27.37 -3.13
CA ARG A 373 -8.76 27.53 -1.74
C ARG A 373 -7.24 27.71 -1.66
N PRO A 374 -6.73 28.53 -0.74
CA PRO A 374 -5.30 28.69 -0.55
C PRO A 374 -4.66 27.38 -0.07
N ALA A 375 -3.36 27.25 -0.34
CA ALA A 375 -2.57 26.12 0.13
C ALA A 375 -2.68 25.94 1.64
N ALA A 376 -2.57 24.69 2.09
CA ALA A 376 -2.62 24.34 3.48
C ALA A 376 -1.56 25.10 4.31
N ASN A 377 -1.92 25.51 5.53
CA ASN A 377 -0.95 26.05 6.48
C ASN A 377 -0.40 24.90 7.34
N PRO A 378 0.90 24.54 7.22
CA PRO A 378 1.50 23.43 7.96
C PRO A 378 1.47 23.63 9.48
N SER A 379 1.36 24.88 9.96
CA SER A 379 1.31 25.17 11.40
C SER A 379 0.00 24.73 12.07
N LEU A 380 -1.03 24.43 11.29
CA LEU A 380 -2.33 23.95 11.80
C LEU A 380 -2.36 22.43 12.02
N GLY A 381 -1.36 21.71 11.49
CA GLY A 381 -1.28 20.26 11.54
C GLY A 381 -1.40 19.60 10.17
N TYR A 382 -1.64 18.28 10.16
CA TYR A 382 -1.85 17.48 8.95
C TYR A 382 -2.72 16.25 9.24
N LEU A 383 -3.27 15.61 8.21
CA LEU A 383 -3.85 14.28 8.34
C LEU A 383 -2.81 13.22 8.00
N ALA A 384 -2.77 12.15 8.78
CA ALA A 384 -1.83 11.06 8.64
C ALA A 384 -2.58 9.74 8.43
N LEU A 385 -2.34 9.08 7.31
CA LEU A 385 -2.76 7.71 7.08
C LEU A 385 -1.66 6.77 7.56
N ARG A 386 -1.96 5.97 8.58
CA ARG A 386 -0.97 5.10 9.22
C ARG A 386 -1.66 3.96 9.98
N PRO A 387 -0.95 2.86 10.28
CA PRO A 387 -1.51 1.75 11.04
C PRO A 387 -1.95 2.24 12.44
N GLY A 388 -3.23 2.06 12.77
CA GLY A 388 -3.77 2.32 14.10
C GLY A 388 -3.42 1.20 15.10
N THR A 389 -3.89 1.33 16.34
CA THR A 389 -3.62 0.37 17.43
C THR A 389 -4.09 -1.07 17.14
N GLY A 390 -5.03 -1.25 16.20
CA GLY A 390 -5.50 -2.55 15.70
C GLY A 390 -4.82 -3.03 14.42
N GLY A 391 -3.77 -2.35 13.93
CA GLY A 391 -3.06 -2.67 12.69
C GLY A 391 -3.78 -2.27 11.39
N SER A 392 -5.05 -1.85 11.45
CA SER A 392 -5.77 -1.29 10.30
C SER A 392 -5.20 0.08 9.93
N LEU A 393 -5.16 0.39 8.63
CA LEU A 393 -4.69 1.66 8.14
C LEU A 393 -5.76 2.75 8.31
N THR A 394 -5.54 3.69 9.22
CA THR A 394 -6.53 4.70 9.62
C THR A 394 -6.01 6.11 9.35
N LEU A 395 -6.88 6.96 8.81
CA LEU A 395 -6.64 8.38 8.60
C LEU A 395 -6.91 9.13 9.90
N SER A 396 -5.88 9.73 10.48
CA SER A 396 -5.92 10.38 11.79
C SER A 396 -5.41 11.82 11.72
N GLY A 397 -5.97 12.72 12.53
CA GLY A 397 -5.50 14.10 12.63
C GLY A 397 -4.22 14.22 13.47
N GLN A 398 -3.26 15.04 13.03
CA GLN A 398 -1.98 15.31 13.70
C GLN A 398 -1.71 16.81 13.86
N GLY A 399 -0.89 17.17 14.86
CA GLY A 399 -0.31 18.52 14.96
C GLY A 399 -1.33 19.64 15.23
N GLY A 400 -2.29 19.42 16.12
CA GLY A 400 -3.39 20.35 16.41
C GLY A 400 -4.77 19.77 16.08
N PHE A 401 -4.81 18.72 15.26
CA PHE A 401 -6.00 17.92 14.98
C PHE A 401 -6.07 16.69 15.87
N SER A 402 -7.28 16.23 16.19
CA SER A 402 -7.54 15.04 17.00
C SER A 402 -8.69 14.22 16.41
N GLY A 403 -8.54 12.90 16.45
CA GLY A 403 -9.56 11.94 15.99
C GLY A 403 -9.16 11.19 14.72
N ASP A 404 -9.83 10.05 14.53
CA ASP A 404 -9.73 9.21 13.34
C ASP A 404 -10.89 9.55 12.40
N PHE A 405 -10.59 9.89 11.15
CA PHE A 405 -11.59 10.38 10.20
C PHE A 405 -12.07 9.30 9.22
N PHE A 406 -11.22 8.31 8.90
CA PHE A 406 -11.54 7.28 7.92
C PHE A 406 -10.69 6.03 8.12
N ASP A 407 -11.30 4.85 8.16
CA ASP A 407 -10.58 3.57 8.20
C ASP A 407 -10.38 3.00 6.78
N ALA A 408 -9.23 3.30 6.17
CA ALA A 408 -8.90 2.84 4.82
C ALA A 408 -8.67 1.32 4.75
N GLY A 409 -8.15 0.72 5.83
CA GLY A 409 -7.97 -0.73 5.91
C GLY A 409 -9.33 -1.46 5.96
N LEU A 410 -10.28 -0.95 6.72
CA LEU A 410 -11.66 -1.45 6.75
C LEU A 410 -12.33 -1.31 5.39
N TYR A 411 -12.17 -0.15 4.73
CA TYR A 411 -12.72 0.08 3.39
C TYR A 411 -12.23 -0.97 2.40
N ALA A 412 -10.91 -1.17 2.32
CA ALA A 412 -10.30 -2.15 1.41
C ALA A 412 -10.82 -3.57 1.67
N ARG A 413 -10.93 -3.96 2.95
CA ARG A 413 -11.46 -5.27 3.36
C ARG A 413 -12.93 -5.46 2.97
N LEU A 414 -13.78 -4.47 3.28
CA LEU A 414 -15.22 -4.54 2.96
C LEU A 414 -15.46 -4.59 1.45
N LYS A 415 -14.67 -3.85 0.69
CA LYS A 415 -14.73 -3.85 -0.77
C LYS A 415 -14.31 -5.20 -1.36
N ALA A 416 -13.25 -5.80 -0.83
CA ALA A 416 -12.82 -7.15 -1.21
C ALA A 416 -13.87 -8.23 -0.90
N GLN A 417 -14.64 -8.05 0.18
CA GLN A 417 -15.73 -8.94 0.58
C GLN A 417 -17.05 -8.67 -0.17
N GLY A 418 -17.12 -7.66 -1.02
CA GLY A 418 -18.35 -7.27 -1.73
C GLY A 418 -19.46 -6.75 -0.80
N VAL A 419 -19.11 -6.25 0.39
CA VAL A 419 -20.07 -5.77 1.39
C VAL A 419 -20.71 -4.46 0.93
N ALA A 420 -22.00 -4.27 1.24
CA ALA A 420 -22.71 -3.03 0.98
C ALA A 420 -22.10 -1.81 1.71
N TYR A 421 -22.01 -0.70 0.98
CA TYR A 421 -21.60 0.63 1.44
C TYR A 421 -20.27 0.66 2.23
N PRO A 422 -19.16 0.16 1.64
CA PRO A 422 -17.88 0.05 2.33
C PRO A 422 -17.34 1.41 2.77
N PHE A 423 -17.56 2.48 2.00
CA PHE A 423 -17.06 3.81 2.34
C PHE A 423 -17.80 4.40 3.54
N TYR A 424 -19.13 4.38 3.51
CA TYR A 424 -19.95 4.90 4.62
C TYR A 424 -19.66 4.17 5.94
N LYS A 425 -19.55 2.84 5.90
CA LYS A 425 -19.17 2.03 7.08
C LYS A 425 -17.77 2.35 7.62
N SER A 426 -16.84 2.70 6.73
CA SER A 426 -15.46 3.03 7.11
C SER A 426 -15.32 4.41 7.73
N ILE A 427 -16.24 5.33 7.42
CA ILE A 427 -16.40 6.60 8.15
C ILE A 427 -17.03 6.35 9.52
N LEU A 428 -18.11 5.56 9.59
CA LEU A 428 -18.78 5.28 10.87
C LEU A 428 -17.89 4.56 11.89
N ALA A 429 -16.96 3.73 11.42
CA ALA A 429 -15.97 3.09 12.28
C ALA A 429 -14.93 4.09 12.84
N ALA A 430 -14.77 5.25 12.20
CA ALA A 430 -13.86 6.30 12.61
C ALA A 430 -14.59 7.30 13.53
N ALA A 431 -13.96 7.73 14.63
CA ALA A 431 -14.62 8.50 15.70
C ALA A 431 -14.53 10.04 15.55
N GLY A 432 -13.76 10.54 14.58
CA GLY A 432 -13.43 11.95 14.36
C GLY A 432 -14.37 12.65 13.39
N THR A 433 -14.83 13.85 13.74
CA THR A 433 -15.75 14.67 12.94
C THR A 433 -15.13 16.05 12.65
N GLN A 434 -14.38 16.17 11.56
CA GLN A 434 -13.96 17.48 11.01
C GLN A 434 -14.11 17.47 9.49
N PRO A 435 -15.31 17.80 8.99
CA PRO A 435 -15.63 17.57 7.60
C PRO A 435 -15.06 18.67 6.66
N ASP A 436 -14.57 19.78 7.23
CA ASP A 436 -13.81 20.85 6.55
C ASP A 436 -12.42 20.42 6.08
N LEU A 437 -11.83 19.42 6.73
CA LEU A 437 -10.47 18.94 6.45
C LEU A 437 -10.45 17.51 5.92
N PHE A 438 -11.64 16.91 5.79
CA PHE A 438 -11.79 15.52 5.40
C PHE A 438 -11.24 15.27 4.00
N LEU A 439 -10.19 14.45 3.93
CA LEU A 439 -9.51 14.07 2.69
C LEU A 439 -9.17 12.57 2.72
N PRO A 440 -10.18 11.69 2.53
CA PRO A 440 -9.96 10.26 2.53
C PRO A 440 -9.15 9.81 1.32
N VAL A 441 -8.15 8.98 1.56
CA VAL A 441 -7.36 8.33 0.52
C VAL A 441 -7.15 6.86 0.87
N VAL A 442 -7.10 6.01 -0.15
CA VAL A 442 -6.86 4.58 0.00
C VAL A 442 -5.63 4.21 -0.83
N PRO A 443 -4.57 3.64 -0.24
CA PRO A 443 -3.40 3.24 -0.98
C PRO A 443 -3.67 1.97 -1.77
N ASP A 444 -3.38 2.03 -3.06
CA ASP A 444 -3.17 0.88 -3.91
C ASP A 444 -1.67 0.59 -3.96
N ALA A 445 -1.23 -0.32 -3.09
CA ALA A 445 0.16 -0.75 -3.00
C ALA A 445 0.67 -1.39 -4.29
N LYS A 446 -0.21 -2.02 -5.09
CA LYS A 446 0.20 -2.67 -6.34
C LYS A 446 0.60 -1.66 -7.41
N ALA A 447 -0.13 -0.54 -7.47
CA ALA A 447 0.05 0.47 -8.49
C ALA A 447 0.92 1.66 -8.05
N GLY A 448 1.33 1.75 -6.78
CA GLY A 448 2.02 2.92 -6.25
C GLY A 448 1.15 4.17 -6.28
N LYS A 449 -0.16 3.99 -6.04
CA LYS A 449 -1.17 5.04 -6.20
C LYS A 449 -1.97 5.20 -4.92
N LEU A 450 -2.44 6.42 -4.68
CA LEU A 450 -3.42 6.73 -3.65
C LEU A 450 -4.72 7.13 -4.36
N GLN A 451 -5.76 6.33 -4.19
CA GLN A 451 -7.08 6.63 -4.73
C GLN A 451 -7.80 7.61 -3.79
N ALA A 452 -8.29 8.72 -4.33
CA ALA A 452 -9.00 9.75 -3.58
C ALA A 452 -10.47 9.96 -4.02
N SER A 453 -10.92 9.26 -5.07
CA SER A 453 -12.35 9.20 -5.42
C SER A 453 -12.99 7.86 -5.12
N PHE A 454 -14.28 7.91 -4.80
CA PHE A 454 -15.09 6.78 -4.37
C PHE A 454 -16.37 6.71 -5.18
N ASP A 455 -16.91 5.51 -5.36
CA ASP A 455 -18.16 5.31 -6.09
C ASP A 455 -19.33 5.71 -5.21
N ILE A 456 -20.34 6.41 -5.76
CA ILE A 456 -21.54 6.77 -5.00
C ILE A 456 -22.19 5.51 -4.39
N ARG A 457 -22.13 4.36 -5.06
CA ARG A 457 -22.64 3.08 -4.56
C ARG A 457 -21.92 2.56 -3.30
N ASP A 458 -20.78 3.14 -2.92
CA ASP A 458 -20.09 2.86 -1.66
C ASP A 458 -20.70 3.63 -0.46
N TRP A 459 -21.71 4.48 -0.69
CA TRP A 459 -22.39 5.32 0.29
C TRP A 459 -23.84 4.90 0.52
N GLY A 460 -24.27 4.83 1.79
CA GLY A 460 -25.64 4.45 2.19
C GLY A 460 -25.70 3.62 3.49
N THR A 461 -26.90 3.43 4.03
CA THR A 461 -27.15 2.73 5.31
C THR A 461 -27.77 1.35 5.18
N ASP A 462 -28.28 1.00 4.01
CA ASP A 462 -29.22 -0.12 3.87
C ASP A 462 -28.52 -1.46 3.64
N ALA A 463 -28.89 -2.49 4.41
CA ALA A 463 -28.12 -3.73 4.43
C ALA A 463 -28.53 -4.78 3.38
N SER A 464 -29.58 -4.56 2.57
CA SER A 464 -30.29 -5.64 1.86
C SER A 464 -30.10 -5.74 0.34
N THR A 465 -29.46 -4.78 -0.34
CA THR A 465 -29.35 -4.79 -1.82
C THR A 465 -27.92 -5.05 -2.27
N ALA A 466 -27.71 -6.09 -3.08
CA ALA A 466 -26.40 -6.44 -3.63
C ALA A 466 -25.91 -5.38 -4.64
N TRP A 467 -24.59 -5.31 -4.88
CA TRP A 467 -23.97 -4.31 -5.75
C TRP A 467 -24.56 -4.23 -7.16
N ALA A 468 -24.87 -5.38 -7.78
CA ALA A 468 -25.39 -5.46 -9.14
C ALA A 468 -26.82 -4.92 -9.26
N ASP A 469 -27.60 -5.01 -8.18
CA ASP A 469 -29.00 -4.58 -8.12
C ASP A 469 -29.15 -3.09 -7.75
N ARG A 470 -28.02 -2.37 -7.67
CA ARG A 470 -27.95 -0.90 -7.51
C ARG A 470 -27.66 -0.19 -8.82
N LEU A 471 -28.01 -0.78 -9.95
CA LEU A 471 -28.13 -0.08 -11.23
C LEU A 471 -29.60 -0.13 -11.64
N PRO A 472 -30.18 0.97 -12.15
CA PRO A 472 -31.56 0.95 -12.60
C PRO A 472 -31.70 -0.02 -13.78
N SER A 473 -32.60 -0.98 -13.60
CA SER A 473 -32.98 -2.01 -14.56
C SER A 473 -34.30 -1.66 -15.26
N SER A 474 -35.13 -0.81 -14.65
CA SER A 474 -36.43 -0.40 -15.16
C SER A 474 -36.76 1.06 -14.81
N GLY A 475 -37.68 1.66 -15.57
CA GLY A 475 -38.18 3.02 -15.27
C GLY A 475 -39.06 3.10 -14.01
N ALA A 476 -39.39 1.97 -13.39
CA ALA A 476 -40.17 1.89 -12.14
C ALA A 476 -39.28 1.78 -10.89
N ASP A 477 -37.97 1.65 -11.06
CA ASP A 477 -37.01 1.54 -9.95
C ASP A 477 -36.96 2.87 -9.17
N SER A 478 -36.68 2.82 -7.87
CA SER A 478 -36.64 4.00 -7.00
C SER A 478 -35.64 5.06 -7.52
N GLY A 479 -36.15 6.22 -7.92
CA GLY A 479 -35.35 7.34 -8.41
C GLY A 479 -36.08 8.67 -8.24
N LEU A 480 -35.54 9.73 -8.85
CA LEU A 480 -36.14 11.06 -8.73
C LEU A 480 -37.34 11.19 -9.65
N ASP A 481 -38.51 11.35 -9.06
CA ASP A 481 -39.77 11.41 -9.77
C ASP A 481 -39.83 12.65 -10.68
N THR A 482 -40.02 12.41 -11.97
CA THR A 482 -40.28 13.47 -12.95
C THR A 482 -41.68 14.07 -12.76
N GLY A 483 -42.61 13.32 -12.16
CA GLY A 483 -44.01 13.68 -11.98
C GLY A 483 -44.82 13.54 -13.28
N PRO A 484 -46.10 13.93 -13.25
CA PRO A 484 -46.94 13.95 -14.45
C PRO A 484 -46.33 14.88 -15.52
N ALA A 485 -46.53 14.54 -16.80
CA ALA A 485 -46.02 15.32 -17.93
C ALA A 485 -46.85 16.60 -18.16
N VAL A 486 -46.64 17.59 -17.29
CA VAL A 486 -47.39 18.85 -17.26
C VAL A 486 -46.54 20.03 -17.75
N THR A 487 -47.21 21.02 -18.36
CA THR A 487 -46.57 22.27 -18.81
C THR A 487 -47.04 23.44 -17.95
N PRO A 488 -46.31 24.56 -17.92
CA PRO A 488 -46.75 25.75 -17.17
C PRO A 488 -48.07 26.36 -17.67
N ALA A 489 -48.56 25.94 -18.85
CA ALA A 489 -49.84 26.39 -19.41
C ALA A 489 -51.06 25.81 -18.66
N ASP A 490 -50.89 24.74 -17.90
CA ASP A 490 -51.97 24.11 -17.13
C ASP A 490 -52.48 25.07 -16.03
N ASN A 491 -53.81 25.23 -15.98
CA ASN A 491 -54.48 26.14 -15.05
C ASN A 491 -54.27 25.75 -13.59
N PHE A 492 -54.12 24.46 -13.28
CA PHE A 492 -53.90 23.99 -11.91
C PHE A 492 -52.66 24.69 -11.31
N TYR A 493 -51.54 24.71 -12.04
CA TYR A 493 -50.28 25.27 -11.52
C TYR A 493 -50.23 26.81 -11.54
N LYS A 494 -51.15 27.47 -12.27
CA LYS A 494 -51.33 28.94 -12.23
C LYS A 494 -52.02 29.40 -10.95
N THR A 495 -53.09 28.70 -10.55
CA THR A 495 -53.99 29.18 -9.48
C THR A 495 -53.88 28.41 -8.16
N THR A 496 -53.10 27.33 -8.11
CA THR A 496 -52.90 26.54 -6.88
C THR A 496 -52.33 27.40 -5.74
N GLY A 497 -52.68 27.07 -4.48
CA GLY A 497 -52.15 27.74 -3.28
C GLY A 497 -50.77 27.24 -2.83
N ASN A 498 -50.32 26.08 -3.30
CA ASN A 498 -49.02 25.51 -2.97
C ASN A 498 -47.86 26.33 -3.57
N ASN A 499 -46.72 26.35 -2.89
CA ASN A 499 -45.47 26.88 -3.41
C ASN A 499 -44.71 25.83 -4.23
N TRP A 500 -43.79 26.29 -5.09
CA TRP A 500 -42.99 25.41 -5.94
C TRP A 500 -42.27 24.29 -5.15
N HIS A 501 -41.68 24.57 -3.99
CA HIS A 501 -40.94 23.59 -3.18
C HIS A 501 -41.82 22.50 -2.53
N GLN A 502 -43.16 22.63 -2.59
CA GLN A 502 -44.08 21.64 -2.01
C GLN A 502 -44.43 20.51 -2.99
N PHE A 503 -44.02 20.62 -4.26
CA PHE A 503 -44.21 19.58 -5.26
C PHE A 503 -43.02 18.63 -5.28
N VAL A 504 -43.28 17.32 -5.39
CA VAL A 504 -42.23 16.30 -5.46
C VAL A 504 -41.74 16.13 -6.91
N GLY A 505 -42.65 16.11 -7.88
CA GLY A 505 -42.30 15.91 -9.30
C GLY A 505 -41.56 17.09 -9.92
N ILE A 506 -40.51 16.81 -10.71
CA ILE A 506 -39.70 17.84 -11.41
C ILE A 506 -40.57 18.72 -12.32
N ASN A 507 -41.51 18.14 -13.07
CA ASN A 507 -42.38 18.87 -13.99
C ASN A 507 -43.32 19.82 -13.26
N GLU A 508 -43.88 19.38 -12.14
CA GLU A 508 -44.83 20.14 -11.33
C GLU A 508 -44.15 21.34 -10.68
N ARG A 509 -42.96 21.12 -10.10
CA ARG A 509 -42.09 22.16 -9.55
C ARG A 509 -41.78 23.23 -10.60
N PHE A 510 -41.38 22.81 -11.80
CA PHE A 510 -41.11 23.70 -12.91
C PHE A 510 -42.34 24.50 -13.34
N ALA A 511 -43.48 23.83 -13.54
CA ALA A 511 -44.73 24.48 -13.94
C ALA A 511 -45.19 25.51 -12.90
N ARG A 512 -45.04 25.21 -11.61
CA ARG A 512 -45.37 26.14 -10.55
C ARG A 512 -44.39 27.31 -10.47
N LEU A 513 -43.09 27.03 -10.45
CA LEU A 513 -42.04 28.04 -10.37
C LEU A 513 -42.13 29.04 -11.54
N TRP A 514 -42.46 28.55 -12.74
CA TRP A 514 -42.65 29.40 -13.92
C TRP A 514 -43.71 30.50 -13.73
N ASN A 515 -44.81 30.13 -13.09
CA ASN A 515 -45.92 31.05 -12.84
C ASN A 515 -45.65 31.98 -11.66
N GLN A 516 -44.87 31.54 -10.66
CA GLN A 516 -44.47 32.37 -9.52
C GLN A 516 -43.25 33.27 -9.79
N TRP A 517 -42.46 32.99 -10.84
CA TRP A 517 -41.14 33.56 -11.10
C TRP A 517 -41.04 35.06 -10.84
N ASP A 518 -41.84 35.88 -11.54
CA ASP A 518 -41.72 37.34 -11.50
C ASP A 518 -42.00 37.93 -10.09
N GLY A 519 -42.85 37.25 -9.30
CA GLY A 519 -43.22 37.66 -7.95
C GLY A 519 -42.26 37.19 -6.84
N LEU A 520 -41.32 36.30 -7.16
CA LEU A 520 -40.32 35.80 -6.20
C LEU A 520 -39.06 36.67 -6.13
N TRP A 521 -38.89 37.60 -7.07
CA TRP A 521 -37.77 38.55 -7.05
C TRP A 521 -38.06 39.72 -6.11
N PRO A 522 -37.07 40.16 -5.28
CA PRO A 522 -37.20 41.36 -4.46
C PRO A 522 -37.56 42.60 -5.29
N ASN A 523 -37.02 42.67 -6.51
CA ASN A 523 -37.37 43.67 -7.50
C ASN A 523 -37.84 42.98 -8.81
N PRO A 524 -39.16 42.97 -9.09
CA PRO A 524 -39.70 42.32 -10.29
C PRO A 524 -39.15 42.88 -11.60
N THR A 525 -38.70 44.13 -11.63
CA THR A 525 -38.11 44.74 -12.85
C THR A 525 -36.73 44.19 -13.19
N GLN A 526 -36.07 43.53 -12.24
CA GLN A 526 -34.76 42.89 -12.42
C GLN A 526 -34.88 41.37 -12.64
N ALA A 527 -36.10 40.83 -12.68
CA ALA A 527 -36.32 39.41 -12.96
C ALA A 527 -35.84 39.06 -14.38
N PRO A 528 -34.94 38.07 -14.53
CA PRO A 528 -34.54 37.59 -15.85
C PRO A 528 -35.71 36.99 -16.61
N ALA A 529 -35.62 37.02 -17.95
CA ALA A 529 -36.58 36.33 -18.81
C ALA A 529 -36.69 34.84 -18.45
N LYS A 530 -37.92 34.31 -18.40
CA LYS A 530 -38.22 32.93 -17.98
C LYS A 530 -37.55 31.87 -18.85
N GLU A 531 -37.39 32.14 -20.15
CA GLU A 531 -36.72 31.25 -21.12
C GLU A 531 -35.22 31.53 -21.29
N GLY A 532 -34.68 32.50 -20.54
CA GLY A 532 -33.29 32.90 -20.66
C GLY A 532 -32.29 31.94 -20.00
N PRO A 533 -30.99 32.22 -20.13
CA PRO A 533 -29.92 31.50 -19.43
C PRO A 533 -30.16 31.45 -17.91
N PHE A 534 -30.51 32.60 -17.32
CA PHE A 534 -30.86 32.74 -15.90
C PHE A 534 -32.35 32.49 -15.59
N GLY A 535 -33.13 32.00 -16.57
CA GLY A 535 -34.56 31.77 -16.45
C GLY A 535 -34.94 30.56 -15.59
N VAL A 536 -36.18 30.09 -15.70
CA VAL A 536 -36.70 28.95 -14.93
C VAL A 536 -36.17 27.66 -15.54
N LYS A 537 -35.70 26.72 -14.72
CA LYS A 537 -35.11 25.44 -15.17
C LYS A 537 -35.85 24.24 -14.58
N ARG A 538 -35.74 23.08 -15.21
CA ARG A 538 -35.95 21.76 -14.61
C ARG A 538 -34.59 21.27 -14.13
N TRP A 539 -34.48 20.96 -12.85
CA TRP A 539 -33.21 20.57 -12.26
C TRP A 539 -33.39 19.51 -11.18
N ILE A 540 -32.27 18.91 -10.83
CA ILE A 540 -32.10 18.15 -9.59
C ILE A 540 -30.81 18.63 -8.93
N TYR A 541 -30.79 18.62 -7.60
CA TYR A 541 -29.59 18.89 -6.83
C TYR A 541 -29.24 17.65 -6.00
N LEU A 542 -28.09 17.05 -6.28
CA LEU A 542 -27.65 15.81 -5.60
C LEU A 542 -27.37 16.00 -4.10
N GLY A 543 -27.30 17.25 -3.61
CA GLY A 543 -27.18 17.56 -2.19
C GLY A 543 -28.52 17.71 -1.45
N GLU A 544 -29.64 17.88 -2.16
CA GLU A 544 -30.98 17.92 -1.54
C GLU A 544 -31.57 16.51 -1.47
N TYR A 545 -31.48 15.77 -2.58
CA TYR A 545 -32.14 14.48 -2.69
C TYR A 545 -31.27 13.33 -2.15
N PRO A 546 -31.88 12.32 -1.49
CA PRO A 546 -31.16 11.13 -1.09
C PRO A 546 -30.59 10.39 -2.30
N GLN A 547 -29.57 9.59 -2.03
CA GLN A 547 -28.91 8.79 -3.04
C GLN A 547 -29.86 7.74 -3.66
N PHE A 548 -29.64 7.42 -4.92
CA PHE A 548 -30.24 6.28 -5.60
C PHE A 548 -30.06 4.94 -4.83
N GLY A 549 -31.11 4.14 -4.78
CA GLY A 549 -31.20 2.86 -4.08
C GLY A 549 -32.32 2.88 -3.03
N PRO A 550 -32.51 1.81 -2.25
CA PRO A 550 -33.51 1.80 -1.17
C PRO A 550 -33.17 2.79 -0.04
N SER A 551 -31.94 3.33 -0.02
CA SER A 551 -31.43 4.12 1.09
C SER A 551 -31.92 5.56 1.03
N ASN A 552 -32.68 5.96 2.05
CA ASN A 552 -33.09 7.34 2.28
C ASN A 552 -31.96 8.22 2.85
N THR A 553 -30.70 7.81 2.72
CA THR A 553 -29.55 8.56 3.25
C THR A 553 -29.18 9.70 2.31
N ALA A 554 -28.98 10.89 2.90
CA ALA A 554 -28.48 12.05 2.17
C ALA A 554 -27.09 11.75 1.56
N GLY A 555 -26.87 12.17 0.31
CA GLY A 555 -25.59 11.94 -0.38
C GLY A 555 -24.41 12.69 0.26
N PRO A 556 -23.17 12.38 -0.12
CA PRO A 556 -21.97 13.04 0.43
C PRO A 556 -21.91 14.54 0.09
N LEU A 557 -22.63 14.99 -0.95
CA LEU A 557 -22.76 16.40 -1.34
C LEU A 557 -23.79 17.17 -0.51
N ALA A 558 -24.57 16.48 0.33
CA ALA A 558 -25.64 17.12 1.07
C ALA A 558 -25.09 18.05 2.16
N PRO A 559 -25.60 19.29 2.29
CA PRO A 559 -25.18 20.22 3.33
C PRO A 559 -25.33 19.63 4.74
N SER A 560 -26.31 18.75 4.96
CA SER A 560 -26.54 18.03 6.21
C SER A 560 -25.41 17.08 6.60
N MET A 561 -24.68 16.53 5.63
CA MET A 561 -23.53 15.65 5.87
C MET A 561 -22.25 16.43 6.20
N LYS A 562 -22.27 17.76 6.01
CA LYS A 562 -21.20 18.71 6.36
C LYS A 562 -19.87 18.49 5.63
N PHE A 563 -19.79 17.68 4.57
CA PHE A 563 -18.55 17.51 3.81
C PHE A 563 -18.32 18.67 2.83
N HIS A 564 -17.63 19.71 3.28
CA HIS A 564 -17.47 20.96 2.52
C HIS A 564 -16.55 20.86 1.30
N ARG A 565 -15.88 19.73 1.15
CA ARG A 565 -14.93 19.45 0.08
C ARG A 565 -15.49 18.45 -0.93
N ALA A 566 -16.64 17.86 -0.63
CA ALA A 566 -17.24 16.85 -1.49
C ALA A 566 -17.57 17.48 -2.85
N SER A 567 -17.11 16.83 -3.91
CA SER A 567 -17.36 17.22 -5.29
C SER A 567 -17.55 15.97 -6.14
N VAL A 568 -18.15 16.15 -7.32
CA VAL A 568 -18.32 15.05 -8.28
C VAL A 568 -17.03 14.92 -9.07
N THR A 569 -16.47 13.72 -9.15
CA THR A 569 -15.31 13.44 -10.01
C THR A 569 -15.71 13.67 -11.46
N PRO A 570 -15.03 14.57 -12.20
CA PRO A 570 -15.33 14.83 -13.60
C PRO A 570 -15.43 13.57 -14.45
N GLY A 571 -16.40 13.55 -15.37
CA GLY A 571 -16.64 12.44 -16.29
C GLY A 571 -17.01 11.10 -15.67
N SER A 572 -17.32 11.05 -14.38
CA SER A 572 -17.85 9.85 -13.71
C SER A 572 -19.36 9.73 -13.73
N ASP A 573 -20.05 10.79 -14.15
CA ASP A 573 -21.49 10.90 -14.17
C ASP A 573 -22.14 10.05 -15.27
N GLU A 574 -23.17 9.30 -14.89
CA GLU A 574 -24.07 8.62 -15.80
C GLU A 574 -25.51 8.95 -15.39
N VAL A 575 -26.26 9.56 -16.30
CA VAL A 575 -27.65 9.96 -16.07
C VAL A 575 -28.58 9.13 -16.95
N TYR A 576 -29.57 8.51 -16.33
CA TYR A 576 -30.62 7.76 -17.01
C TYR A 576 -31.97 8.39 -16.69
N GLY A 577 -32.86 8.45 -17.69
CA GLY A 577 -34.18 9.04 -17.54
C GLY A 577 -35.15 8.56 -18.60
N PRO A 578 -36.43 8.94 -18.51
CA PRO A 578 -37.42 8.58 -19.51
C PRO A 578 -37.13 9.28 -20.84
N ASP A 579 -37.27 8.56 -21.96
CA ASP A 579 -37.00 9.05 -23.30
C ASP A 579 -37.99 10.15 -23.69
N GLN A 580 -37.46 11.34 -23.96
CA GLN A 580 -38.21 12.52 -24.38
C GLN A 580 -38.51 12.54 -25.87
N THR A 581 -37.90 11.66 -26.68
CA THR A 581 -38.12 11.66 -28.12
C THR A 581 -39.45 11.01 -28.50
N PRO A 582 -40.28 11.66 -29.32
CA PRO A 582 -41.54 11.07 -29.78
C PRO A 582 -41.27 9.76 -30.55
N GLY A 583 -41.90 8.66 -30.13
CA GLY A 583 -41.77 7.38 -30.82
C GLY A 583 -42.10 6.17 -29.93
N PRO A 584 -41.86 4.94 -30.42
CA PRO A 584 -42.15 3.69 -29.70
C PRO A 584 -41.40 3.53 -28.36
N ASN A 585 -40.30 4.27 -28.18
CA ASN A 585 -39.49 4.25 -26.96
C ASN A 585 -39.80 5.41 -26.00
N TYR A 586 -40.74 6.32 -26.35
CA TYR A 586 -41.11 7.44 -25.49
C TYR A 586 -41.45 6.98 -24.07
N GLY A 587 -40.85 7.64 -23.07
CA GLY A 587 -41.02 7.29 -21.66
C GLY A 587 -40.23 6.06 -21.18
N ARG A 588 -39.55 5.33 -22.06
CA ARG A 588 -38.65 4.23 -21.64
C ARG A 588 -37.34 4.79 -21.09
N LEU A 589 -36.73 4.03 -20.18
CA LEU A 589 -35.45 4.40 -19.59
C LEU A 589 -34.34 4.41 -20.66
N VAL A 590 -33.69 5.56 -20.84
CA VAL A 590 -32.56 5.77 -21.75
C VAL A 590 -31.46 6.56 -21.05
N ARG A 591 -30.21 6.35 -21.48
CA ARG A 591 -29.08 7.15 -21.02
C ARG A 591 -29.13 8.54 -21.67
N TYR A 592 -29.12 9.58 -20.87
CA TYR A 592 -29.05 10.95 -21.38
C TYR A 592 -27.61 11.29 -21.80
N SER A 593 -27.49 12.20 -22.77
CA SER A 593 -26.21 12.68 -23.27
C SER A 593 -25.82 13.97 -22.58
N ARG A 594 -24.61 14.02 -22.01
CA ARG A 594 -24.08 15.25 -21.42
C ARG A 594 -23.81 16.28 -22.51
N ILE A 595 -24.14 17.54 -22.23
CA ILE A 595 -23.75 18.69 -23.05
C ILE A 595 -22.81 19.61 -22.29
N PRO A 596 -22.06 20.47 -22.99
CA PRO A 596 -21.25 21.51 -22.39
C PRO A 596 -21.95 22.31 -21.30
N ASN A 597 -21.27 22.55 -20.17
CA ASN A 597 -21.80 23.35 -19.06
C ASN A 597 -21.67 24.86 -19.31
N VAL A 598 -21.95 25.29 -20.54
CA VAL A 598 -21.94 26.70 -20.93
C VAL A 598 -23.34 27.26 -20.81
N GLU A 599 -23.49 28.39 -20.12
CA GLU A 599 -24.79 28.98 -19.78
C GLU A 599 -25.61 29.36 -21.02
N SER A 600 -24.95 29.69 -22.13
CA SER A 600 -25.58 30.06 -23.41
C SER A 600 -26.15 28.88 -24.21
N ILE A 601 -25.82 27.63 -23.86
CA ILE A 601 -26.26 26.45 -24.61
C ILE A 601 -27.49 25.84 -23.91
N PRO A 602 -28.71 25.88 -24.46
CA PRO A 602 -29.87 25.28 -23.81
C PRO A 602 -29.78 23.74 -23.80
N VAL A 603 -30.28 23.12 -22.72
CA VAL A 603 -30.41 21.66 -22.63
C VAL A 603 -31.58 21.20 -23.52
N GLY A 604 -31.32 20.29 -24.45
CA GLY A 604 -32.34 19.68 -25.31
C GLY A 604 -32.91 18.36 -24.79
N PRO A 605 -33.79 17.69 -25.56
CA PRO A 605 -34.33 16.38 -25.21
C PRO A 605 -33.24 15.34 -24.98
N ASN A 606 -33.39 14.51 -23.93
CA ASN A 606 -32.43 13.48 -23.53
C ASN A 606 -30.99 14.01 -23.30
N GLN A 607 -30.86 15.28 -22.95
CA GLN A 607 -29.59 15.91 -22.62
C GLN A 607 -29.58 16.41 -21.19
N TYR A 608 -28.39 16.61 -20.63
CA TYR A 608 -28.21 17.22 -19.31
C TYR A 608 -26.91 18.02 -19.20
N LYS A 609 -26.86 18.92 -18.23
CA LYS A 609 -25.64 19.59 -17.74
C LYS A 609 -25.40 19.23 -16.28
N ILE A 610 -24.15 19.28 -15.84
CA ILE A 610 -23.78 19.03 -14.44
C ILE A 610 -22.66 19.97 -14.00
N ASN A 611 -22.74 20.45 -12.76
CA ASN A 611 -21.63 21.11 -12.09
C ASN A 611 -20.79 20.09 -11.32
N TYR A 612 -19.51 19.96 -11.66
CA TYR A 612 -18.60 19.07 -10.91
C TYR A 612 -18.14 19.65 -9.57
N VAL A 613 -17.95 20.97 -9.53
CA VAL A 613 -17.49 21.74 -8.37
C VAL A 613 -18.40 22.95 -8.18
N ASP A 614 -18.42 23.54 -6.98
CA ASP A 614 -19.12 24.81 -6.82
C ASP A 614 -18.50 25.88 -7.72
N ARG A 615 -19.35 26.70 -8.30
CA ARG A 615 -19.01 27.81 -9.17
C ARG A 615 -19.07 29.13 -8.40
N LYS A 616 -18.42 30.14 -8.97
CA LYS A 616 -18.42 31.49 -8.41
C LYS A 616 -19.83 32.08 -8.52
N GLU A 617 -20.39 32.49 -7.39
CA GLU A 617 -21.73 33.07 -7.35
C GLU A 617 -21.70 34.57 -7.70
N PRO A 618 -22.75 35.09 -8.36
CA PRO A 618 -22.92 36.52 -8.56
C PRO A 618 -23.20 37.21 -7.22
N ASP A 619 -23.02 38.53 -7.18
CA ASP A 619 -23.44 39.33 -6.03
C ASP A 619 -24.97 39.47 -6.01
N TRP A 620 -25.64 38.54 -5.33
CA TRP A 620 -27.09 38.49 -5.24
C TRP A 620 -27.69 39.73 -4.57
N ALA A 621 -26.97 40.32 -3.61
CA ALA A 621 -27.42 41.51 -2.91
C ALA A 621 -27.24 42.75 -3.78
N GLY A 622 -26.04 42.97 -4.32
CA GLY A 622 -25.71 44.15 -5.10
C GLY A 622 -26.40 44.20 -6.47
N LEU A 623 -26.56 43.06 -7.15
CA LEU A 623 -27.11 43.01 -8.52
C LEU A 623 -28.63 42.86 -8.55
N PHE A 624 -29.21 42.13 -7.57
CA PHE A 624 -30.62 41.70 -7.62
C PHE A 624 -31.42 42.08 -6.37
N GLY A 625 -30.80 42.73 -5.38
CA GLY A 625 -31.49 43.28 -4.21
C GLY A 625 -31.89 42.25 -3.14
N PHE A 626 -31.32 41.04 -3.15
CA PHE A 626 -31.58 40.07 -2.09
C PHE A 626 -30.90 40.50 -0.78
N ALA A 627 -31.64 40.55 0.32
CA ALA A 627 -31.11 40.88 1.64
C ALA A 627 -30.64 39.63 2.40
N GLY A 628 -29.62 39.77 3.25
CA GLY A 628 -29.17 38.71 4.16
C GLY A 628 -28.58 37.47 3.45
N VAL A 629 -28.00 37.65 2.27
CA VAL A 629 -27.46 36.56 1.44
C VAL A 629 -26.34 35.82 2.17
N ASN A 630 -26.47 34.50 2.23
CA ASN A 630 -25.42 33.62 2.73
C ASN A 630 -24.75 32.88 1.56
N TYR A 631 -23.44 33.04 1.43
CA TYR A 631 -22.63 32.43 0.36
C TYR A 631 -21.95 31.13 0.81
N ASP A 632 -22.15 30.71 2.06
CA ASP A 632 -21.63 29.46 2.58
C ASP A 632 -22.41 28.27 1.98
N PRO A 633 -21.76 27.36 1.23
CA PRO A 633 -22.43 26.16 0.70
C PRO A 633 -23.00 25.24 1.79
N LYS A 634 -22.63 25.43 3.06
CA LYS A 634 -23.11 24.65 4.22
C LYS A 634 -24.55 24.92 4.63
N THR A 635 -25.01 26.12 4.33
CA THR A 635 -26.24 26.68 4.91
C THR A 635 -27.22 26.96 3.80
N MET A 636 -27.67 25.90 3.15
CA MET A 636 -28.71 25.98 2.13
C MET A 636 -30.07 25.70 2.74
N ASP A 637 -31.02 26.57 2.43
CA ASP A 637 -32.45 26.40 2.68
C ASP A 637 -33.16 26.14 1.34
N PHE A 638 -33.64 24.92 1.17
CA PHE A 638 -34.31 24.47 -0.05
C PHE A 638 -35.73 25.05 -0.21
N THR A 639 -36.29 25.64 0.84
CA THR A 639 -37.61 26.30 0.78
C THR A 639 -37.52 27.76 0.33
N ASN A 640 -36.35 28.37 0.50
CA ASN A 640 -36.07 29.75 0.13
C ASN A 640 -35.76 29.86 -1.38
N PHE A 641 -36.35 30.85 -2.07
CA PHE A 641 -36.16 31.04 -3.51
C PHE A 641 -34.71 31.30 -3.91
N LEU A 642 -33.98 32.14 -3.17
CA LEU A 642 -32.59 32.43 -3.47
C LEU A 642 -31.73 31.17 -3.32
N SER A 643 -31.83 30.52 -2.15
CA SER A 643 -30.99 29.37 -1.85
C SER A 643 -31.37 28.14 -2.69
N GLY A 644 -32.65 27.74 -2.69
CA GLY A 644 -33.14 26.50 -3.33
C GLY A 644 -33.42 26.57 -4.83
N VAL A 645 -33.27 27.73 -5.48
CA VAL A 645 -33.46 27.84 -6.95
C VAL A 645 -32.29 28.54 -7.64
N LEU A 646 -31.77 29.62 -7.06
CA LEU A 646 -30.76 30.44 -7.72
C LEU A 646 -29.33 30.00 -7.34
N GLN A 647 -29.05 29.84 -6.04
CA GLN A 647 -27.72 29.46 -5.55
C GLN A 647 -27.36 28.01 -5.87
N GLU A 648 -28.34 27.09 -5.85
CA GLU A 648 -28.13 25.70 -6.26
C GLU A 648 -27.47 25.55 -7.63
N ARG A 649 -27.78 26.44 -8.58
CA ARG A 649 -27.18 26.44 -9.94
C ARG A 649 -25.68 26.61 -9.95
N TYR A 650 -25.11 27.05 -8.84
CA TYR A 650 -23.68 27.27 -8.64
C TYR A 650 -23.06 26.22 -7.68
N ARG A 651 -23.81 25.20 -7.28
CA ARG A 651 -23.32 24.14 -6.38
C ARG A 651 -22.87 22.90 -7.12
N ALA A 652 -21.92 22.18 -6.55
CA ALA A 652 -21.49 20.87 -7.04
C ALA A 652 -22.64 19.87 -7.00
N GLY A 653 -22.90 19.15 -8.10
CA GLY A 653 -24.01 18.21 -8.21
C GLY A 653 -25.36 18.81 -8.60
N TYR A 654 -25.40 20.08 -9.01
CA TYR A 654 -26.56 20.63 -9.72
C TYR A 654 -26.60 20.06 -11.15
N ILE A 655 -27.76 19.53 -11.54
CA ILE A 655 -28.00 18.95 -12.86
C ILE A 655 -29.21 19.62 -13.51
N GLU A 656 -29.01 20.15 -14.72
CA GLU A 656 -30.07 20.80 -15.51
C GLU A 656 -30.58 19.87 -16.62
N PHE A 657 -31.90 19.85 -16.82
CA PHE A 657 -32.59 19.10 -17.87
C PHE A 657 -33.29 20.02 -18.87
N ASN A 658 -33.87 19.44 -19.92
CA ASN A 658 -34.70 20.15 -20.89
C ASN A 658 -35.77 20.98 -20.17
N SER A 659 -35.67 22.30 -20.31
CA SER A 659 -36.49 23.28 -19.59
C SER A 659 -37.39 24.08 -20.54
N ARG A 660 -37.62 23.59 -21.76
CA ARG A 660 -38.51 24.24 -22.72
C ARG A 660 -39.95 24.23 -22.23
N PHE A 661 -40.66 25.34 -22.46
CA PHE A 661 -42.02 25.59 -21.95
C PHE A 661 -43.03 24.49 -22.31
N GLY A 662 -43.05 24.06 -23.58
CA GLY A 662 -44.01 23.09 -24.11
C GLY A 662 -43.54 21.62 -24.10
N GLU A 663 -42.35 21.33 -23.59
CA GLU A 663 -41.74 20.00 -23.64
C GLU A 663 -41.53 19.48 -22.20
N PRO A 664 -42.53 18.81 -21.58
CA PRO A 664 -42.37 18.21 -20.26
C PRO A 664 -41.50 16.95 -20.34
N LEU A 665 -40.85 16.60 -19.23
CA LEU A 665 -40.24 15.28 -19.10
C LEU A 665 -41.35 14.22 -19.09
N PRO A 666 -41.24 13.10 -19.82
CA PRO A 666 -42.21 12.02 -19.70
C PRO A 666 -42.26 11.48 -18.27
N PRO A 667 -43.40 10.91 -17.83
CA PRO A 667 -43.51 10.35 -16.48
C PRO A 667 -42.56 9.17 -16.29
N GLY A 668 -41.92 9.11 -15.12
CA GLY A 668 -40.90 8.14 -14.78
C GLY A 668 -39.87 8.71 -13.81
N ASN A 669 -38.74 8.02 -13.64
CA ASN A 669 -37.69 8.41 -12.69
C ASN A 669 -36.38 8.77 -13.38
N ILE A 670 -35.66 9.74 -12.80
CA ILE A 670 -34.28 10.09 -13.16
C ILE A 670 -33.32 9.40 -12.20
N PHE A 671 -32.24 8.85 -12.76
CA PHE A 671 -31.19 8.14 -12.04
C PHE A 671 -29.83 8.76 -12.34
N VAL A 672 -29.02 8.98 -11.31
CA VAL A 672 -27.69 9.57 -11.44
C VAL A 672 -26.68 8.70 -10.71
N ASN A 673 -25.73 8.13 -11.44
CA ASN A 673 -24.58 7.42 -10.92
C ASN A 673 -23.34 8.31 -11.08
N TYR A 674 -22.45 8.35 -10.10
CA TYR A 674 -21.24 9.18 -10.15
C TYR A 674 -20.18 8.70 -9.16
N ARG A 675 -18.95 9.20 -9.31
CA ARG A 675 -17.91 9.11 -8.28
C ARG A 675 -17.77 10.45 -7.60
N PHE A 676 -17.45 10.44 -6.31
CA PHE A 676 -17.22 11.63 -5.51
C PHE A 676 -15.80 11.65 -4.95
N GLN A 677 -15.28 12.85 -4.74
CA GLN A 677 -13.94 13.09 -4.19
C GLN A 677 -13.95 14.30 -3.25
N PHE A 678 -12.90 14.44 -2.43
CA PHE A 678 -12.72 15.56 -1.49
C PHE A 678 -11.44 16.36 -1.75
N THR A 679 -10.78 16.08 -2.87
CA THR A 679 -9.52 16.67 -3.28
C THR A 679 -9.72 18.04 -3.91
N GLU A 680 -8.74 18.91 -3.68
CA GLU A 680 -8.67 20.26 -4.24
C GLU A 680 -7.28 20.52 -4.86
N PRO A 681 -7.16 21.53 -5.75
CA PRO A 681 -5.93 21.77 -6.50
C PRO A 681 -4.69 22.06 -5.64
N ASN A 682 -4.89 22.70 -4.49
CA ASN A 682 -3.80 23.13 -3.59
C ASN A 682 -3.62 22.20 -2.38
N ASP A 683 -4.16 20.98 -2.43
CA ASP A 683 -3.84 19.96 -1.45
C ASP A 683 -2.42 19.46 -1.64
N ALA A 684 -1.69 19.29 -0.54
CA ALA A 684 -0.37 18.67 -0.57
C ALA A 684 -0.43 17.26 0.02
N VAL A 685 0.22 16.33 -0.66
CA VAL A 685 0.29 14.92 -0.25
C VAL A 685 1.74 14.48 -0.30
N ALA A 686 2.22 13.89 0.79
CA ALA A 686 3.53 13.27 0.86
C ALA A 686 3.41 11.83 1.34
N VAL A 687 4.19 10.95 0.74
CA VAL A 687 4.15 9.51 1.06
C VAL A 687 5.52 9.09 1.55
N SER A 688 5.54 8.34 2.65
CA SER A 688 6.71 7.63 3.13
C SER A 688 6.44 6.14 3.03
N TYR A 689 7.35 5.40 2.40
CA TYR A 689 7.12 4.01 2.11
C TYR A 689 8.43 3.25 1.91
N ASP A 690 8.34 1.93 2.05
CA ASP A 690 9.42 1.03 1.66
C ASP A 690 9.20 0.62 0.20
N SER A 691 10.16 0.91 -0.67
CA SER A 691 10.01 0.71 -2.12
C SER A 691 9.94 -0.77 -2.49
N SER A 692 8.98 -1.13 -3.34
CA SER A 692 8.88 -2.47 -3.95
C SER A 692 9.69 -2.61 -5.24
N GLU A 693 10.39 -1.56 -5.64
CA GLU A 693 11.19 -1.48 -6.85
C GLU A 693 12.68 -1.34 -6.57
N LEU A 694 13.06 -0.96 -5.35
CA LEU A 694 14.45 -0.76 -4.97
C LEU A 694 14.79 -1.52 -3.69
N MET A 695 15.79 -2.39 -3.76
CA MET A 695 16.29 -3.16 -2.62
C MET A 695 17.77 -2.86 -2.37
N GLU A 696 18.10 -2.63 -1.10
CA GLU A 696 19.48 -2.52 -0.64
C GLU A 696 19.94 -3.88 -0.09
N VAL A 697 21.09 -4.36 -0.59
CA VAL A 697 21.78 -5.54 -0.10
C VAL A 697 23.03 -5.07 0.61
N VAL A 698 23.09 -5.30 1.93
CA VAL A 698 24.24 -4.97 2.76
C VAL A 698 24.90 -6.26 3.22
N LEU A 699 26.18 -6.42 2.94
CA LEU A 699 26.98 -7.53 3.44
C LEU A 699 28.19 -6.99 4.19
N THR A 700 28.24 -7.29 5.49
CA THR A 700 29.38 -7.02 6.34
C THR A 700 30.11 -8.32 6.61
N ILE A 701 31.40 -8.36 6.32
CA ILE A 701 32.26 -9.50 6.55
C ILE A 701 33.20 -9.15 7.69
N HIS A 702 33.20 -10.01 8.71
CA HIS A 702 34.13 -9.96 9.84
C HIS A 702 35.15 -11.07 9.68
N ASN A 703 36.41 -10.72 9.43
CA ASN A 703 37.49 -11.69 9.38
C ASN A 703 38.22 -11.75 10.73
N PHE A 704 38.32 -12.94 11.31
CA PHE A 704 39.07 -13.20 12.54
C PHE A 704 40.50 -13.67 12.20
N PRO A 705 41.55 -12.83 12.39
CA PRO A 705 42.94 -13.22 12.13
C PRO A 705 43.47 -14.17 13.22
N GLN A 706 44.38 -15.09 12.85
CA GLN A 706 45.06 -16.04 13.77
C GLN A 706 46.12 -15.38 14.68
N THR A 707 45.93 -14.11 15.04
CA THR A 707 46.91 -13.31 15.77
C THR A 707 46.45 -13.05 17.18
N THR A 708 47.38 -12.78 18.11
CA THR A 708 47.08 -12.30 19.47
C THR A 708 46.39 -10.93 19.53
N VAL A 709 46.08 -10.31 18.38
CA VAL A 709 45.32 -9.07 18.29
C VAL A 709 43.82 -9.40 18.26
N PRO A 710 43.03 -8.95 19.24
CA PRO A 710 41.67 -9.45 19.49
C PRO A 710 40.58 -8.81 18.63
N TYR A 711 40.92 -7.95 17.66
CA TYR A 711 39.91 -7.19 16.91
C TYR A 711 39.65 -7.80 15.52
N PRO A 712 38.39 -8.16 15.20
CA PRO A 712 38.03 -8.59 13.86
C PRO A 712 38.23 -7.46 12.86
N GLN A 713 38.72 -7.80 11.66
CA GLN A 713 38.73 -6.87 10.55
C GLN A 713 37.36 -6.86 9.89
N ILE A 714 36.80 -5.66 9.70
CA ILE A 714 35.44 -5.47 9.21
C ILE A 714 35.50 -4.88 7.80
N THR A 715 34.77 -5.48 6.86
CA THR A 715 34.51 -4.86 5.56
C THR A 715 33.02 -4.91 5.27
N THR A 716 32.42 -3.76 4.97
CA THR A 716 31.02 -3.66 4.55
C THR A 716 30.96 -3.32 3.08
N VAL A 717 30.20 -4.10 2.32
CA VAL A 717 29.88 -3.84 0.92
C VAL A 717 28.36 -3.66 0.81
N ARG A 718 27.95 -2.67 0.03
CA ARG A 718 26.55 -2.35 -0.22
C ARG A 718 26.28 -2.39 -1.71
N GLY A 719 25.11 -2.89 -2.08
CA GLY A 719 24.58 -2.89 -3.44
C GLY A 719 23.12 -2.45 -3.44
N THR A 720 22.68 -1.81 -4.51
CA THR A 720 21.27 -1.41 -4.70
C THR A 720 20.80 -1.97 -6.02
N VAL A 721 19.67 -2.68 -5.99
CA VAL A 721 19.12 -3.38 -7.16
C VAL A 721 17.68 -2.97 -7.42
N ALA A 722 17.37 -2.76 -8.70
CA ALA A 722 16.02 -2.58 -9.19
C ALA A 722 15.30 -3.94 -9.28
N VAL A 723 14.16 -4.04 -8.61
CA VAL A 723 13.32 -5.25 -8.56
C VAL A 723 12.29 -5.19 -9.69
N ARG A 724 12.20 -6.28 -10.46
CA ARG A 724 11.11 -6.48 -11.43
C ARG A 724 10.06 -7.34 -10.77
N ASN A 725 8.98 -6.73 -10.32
CA ASN A 725 7.85 -7.45 -9.74
C ASN A 725 6.72 -7.49 -10.76
N ALA A 726 6.71 -8.52 -11.60
CA ALA A 726 5.76 -8.76 -12.69
C ALA A 726 4.50 -9.51 -12.22
N VAL A 727 4.55 -10.18 -11.06
CA VAL A 727 3.43 -10.96 -10.49
C VAL A 727 2.60 -10.11 -9.51
N ARG A 728 2.56 -8.79 -9.73
CA ARG A 728 1.86 -7.82 -8.89
C ARG A 728 0.34 -8.01 -8.92
#